data_AF-A0A496BKF4-F1
#
_entry.id   AF-A0A496BKF4-F1
#
_cell.length_a   1.000
_cell.length_b   1.000
_cell.length_c   1.000
_cell.angle_alpha   90.00
_cell.angle_beta   90.00
_cell.angle_gamma   90.00
#
_symmetry.space_group_name_H-M   'P 1'
#
loop_
_entity.id
_entity.type
_entity.pdbx_description
1 polymer ?
#
loop_
_entity_poly.entity_id
_entity_poly.type
_entity_poly.pdbx_seq_one_letter_code
_entity_poly.pdbx_strand_id
1 'polypeptide(L)'
;MLRFAIVFLLSISYPILLYAHPEGAGEHTIEAYRIEGEPPNIDGLLNEAVWHQAPPRRGFIQLEPSRGAPATDDTAFRIAYDVHNIYVAFRCYDAEPDKIVNRMTRRGDVYASDVISFFIDPHHDHRTGYKFATNPAGVQSDNYRYEDTQRDSNWKGIWWVESNIDESGWTAEFKIPFSNFRFTDKPTQIWGFDVERVNRRKGEVTVWKQLTQAGVVTRMSDLGHILDIQGIETGKNFEITPYLLGGGTGAADTDLTRQLGTGLDVQYSLTSALKANVTFNPDFAQVEADQLEINLTRFPTRFPEKRPFFVEGNSFFETPYDLMFSRRIGSRGNILWGSKLTGKVGNYSIGVLGNQTGEFGLAETASSEKEAAWFSAVRVKRDIFKRSNVGILFVNKEQGGSDRWHSRVGGVDMNLALGKTYHLTGQYAGSFHPGEDSNNSAWTLDFAQRNYLWSSSIGLERVAPHFEINETGYLRKEQNRGWQRVQMRTSYSPPWGTRQFFSGISGRLSRSLYTPEYFAAWRERNPELSLSPEFDEDLLRWHVSADVGMDFRETLVDDIMLYYYRSREVELTEVFVADGYGFEIDTNSTYPIAIGIGIDFSDYFNFGRQQAGKQRSLLLESTLRPRSNFSIELDSGYAQSLDLAGAIDGRFFVSSMRATYLFTRESFLRIFTQANRERELSEAIHQSYLLSFLFGWEYSPKSHLFVAYNEAWADALTSTGAGRELQLENRVVVVKVTYLYNL
;
A
#
# COMPACT_ATOMS: atom_id res chain seq x y z
N MET A 1 13.90 1.63 38.82
CA MET A 1 12.66 1.68 38.00
C MET A 1 12.74 0.79 36.75
N LEU A 2 13.85 0.74 35.99
CA LEU A 2 13.98 -0.07 34.76
C LEU A 2 13.69 -1.58 34.94
N ARG A 3 14.15 -2.19 36.05
CA ARG A 3 13.83 -3.59 36.38
C ARG A 3 12.35 -3.81 36.71
N PHE A 4 11.67 -2.82 37.29
CA PHE A 4 10.25 -2.91 37.63
C PHE A 4 9.36 -2.73 36.39
N ALA A 5 9.73 -1.86 35.44
CA ALA A 5 9.01 -1.70 34.18
C ALA A 5 9.14 -2.96 33.29
N ILE A 6 10.34 -3.54 33.21
CA ILE A 6 10.58 -4.79 32.48
C ILE A 6 9.82 -5.96 33.12
N VAL A 7 9.83 -6.07 34.45
CA VAL A 7 9.08 -7.12 35.17
C VAL A 7 7.57 -6.91 35.10
N PHE A 8 7.08 -5.66 35.13
CA PHE A 8 5.65 -5.34 34.98
C PHE A 8 5.15 -5.64 33.56
N LEU A 9 5.92 -5.28 32.53
CA LEU A 9 5.65 -5.62 31.12
C LEU A 9 5.76 -7.13 30.84
N LEU A 10 6.68 -7.84 31.52
CA LEU A 10 6.78 -9.31 31.47
C LEU A 10 5.64 -10.01 32.24
N SER A 11 5.04 -9.35 33.24
CA SER A 11 3.94 -9.90 34.03
C SER A 11 2.58 -9.77 33.34
N ILE A 12 2.38 -8.72 32.54
CA ILE A 12 1.17 -8.52 31.72
C ILE A 12 1.17 -9.47 30.50
N SER A 13 2.36 -9.91 30.06
CA SER A 13 2.52 -10.90 28.99
C SER A 13 2.37 -12.35 29.45
N TYR A 14 2.08 -12.63 30.72
CA TYR A 14 1.98 -14.01 31.21
C TYR A 14 0.74 -14.82 30.77
N PRO A 15 -0.39 -14.24 30.28
CA PRO A 15 -1.43 -15.05 29.63
C PRO A 15 -1.05 -15.49 28.20
N ILE A 16 0.07 -15.01 27.63
CA ILE A 16 0.42 -15.16 26.19
C ILE A 16 0.73 -16.60 25.77
N LEU A 17 0.99 -17.52 26.71
CA LEU A 17 1.45 -18.88 26.38
C LEU A 17 0.36 -19.97 26.34
N LEU A 18 -0.89 -19.69 26.73
CA LEU A 18 -1.86 -20.75 27.05
C LEU A 18 -3.11 -20.85 26.16
N TYR A 19 -3.28 -20.02 25.13
CA TYR A 19 -4.45 -20.06 24.26
C TYR A 19 -4.09 -20.42 22.81
N ALA A 20 -3.61 -21.65 22.62
CA ALA A 20 -3.69 -22.30 21.32
C ALA A 20 -5.09 -22.92 21.18
N HIS A 21 -5.98 -22.28 20.44
CA HIS A 21 -7.24 -22.93 20.06
C HIS A 21 -6.95 -24.05 19.06
N PRO A 22 -7.61 -25.23 19.17
CA PRO A 22 -7.44 -26.32 18.23
C PRO A 22 -7.75 -25.87 16.79
N GLU A 23 -7.12 -26.52 15.81
CA GLU A 23 -7.32 -26.27 14.38
C GLU A 23 -8.81 -26.31 14.03
N GLY A 24 -9.40 -25.14 13.71
CA GLY A 24 -10.80 -25.03 13.36
C GLY A 24 -11.11 -25.61 11.98
N ALA A 25 -12.04 -26.57 11.97
CA ALA A 25 -12.88 -27.14 10.89
C ALA A 25 -12.18 -27.65 9.61
N GLY A 26 -12.46 -28.93 9.28
CA GLY A 26 -11.81 -29.72 8.23
C GLY A 26 -12.00 -29.24 6.78
N GLU A 27 -11.26 -29.87 5.88
CA GLU A 27 -11.18 -29.57 4.44
C GLU A 27 -12.58 -29.62 3.77
N HIS A 28 -13.09 -28.45 3.38
CA HIS A 28 -14.33 -28.33 2.62
C HIS A 28 -14.03 -28.41 1.13
N THR A 29 -14.68 -29.36 0.44
CA THR A 29 -14.47 -29.61 -0.99
C THR A 29 -15.72 -29.25 -1.80
N ILE A 30 -15.50 -28.74 -3.00
CA ILE A 30 -16.52 -28.48 -4.02
C ILE A 30 -16.00 -28.94 -5.39
N GLU A 31 -16.92 -29.18 -6.30
CA GLU A 31 -16.62 -29.45 -7.71
C GLU A 31 -17.09 -28.27 -8.55
N ALA A 32 -16.32 -27.93 -9.58
CA ALA A 32 -16.71 -26.97 -10.61
C ALA A 32 -17.38 -27.70 -11.77
N TYR A 33 -18.42 -27.09 -12.35
CA TYR A 33 -19.13 -27.68 -13.49
C TYR A 33 -18.35 -27.47 -14.79
N ARG A 34 -17.99 -28.56 -15.48
CA ARG A 34 -17.34 -28.47 -16.79
C ARG A 34 -18.40 -28.18 -17.86
N ILE A 35 -18.19 -27.11 -18.61
CA ILE A 35 -19.09 -26.66 -19.67
C ILE A 35 -18.93 -27.60 -20.88
N GLU A 36 -20.03 -28.21 -21.32
CA GLU A 36 -20.09 -29.06 -22.53
C GLU A 36 -20.68 -28.32 -23.75
N GLY A 37 -21.31 -27.16 -23.54
CA GLY A 37 -21.99 -26.37 -24.57
C GLY A 37 -21.41 -24.97 -24.75
N GLU A 38 -22.27 -24.00 -25.08
CA GLU A 38 -21.87 -22.60 -25.20
C GLU A 38 -21.50 -22.00 -23.83
N PRO A 39 -20.41 -21.21 -23.73
CA PRO A 39 -20.08 -20.49 -22.51
C PRO A 39 -21.15 -19.43 -22.18
N PRO A 40 -21.31 -19.03 -20.91
CA PRO A 40 -22.26 -17.98 -20.54
C PRO A 40 -21.87 -16.64 -21.16
N ASN A 41 -22.87 -15.85 -21.53
CA ASN A 41 -22.68 -14.44 -21.80
C ASN A 41 -22.50 -13.72 -20.46
N ILE A 42 -21.58 -12.75 -20.39
CA ILE A 42 -21.36 -12.03 -19.14
C ILE A 42 -22.20 -10.77 -19.19
N ASP A 43 -23.44 -10.86 -18.73
CA ASP A 43 -24.39 -9.73 -18.69
C ASP A 43 -24.99 -9.49 -17.30
N GLY A 44 -24.60 -10.30 -16.33
CA GLY A 44 -25.03 -10.21 -14.94
C GLY A 44 -26.34 -10.94 -14.67
N LEU A 45 -26.97 -11.57 -15.67
CA LEU A 45 -28.19 -12.36 -15.52
C LEU A 45 -27.83 -13.84 -15.35
N LEU A 46 -28.52 -14.55 -14.46
CA LEU A 46 -28.25 -15.98 -14.22
C LEU A 46 -29.30 -16.85 -14.94
N ASN A 47 -29.48 -16.65 -16.24
CA ASN A 47 -30.57 -17.26 -17.01
C ASN A 47 -30.11 -18.37 -17.98
N GLU A 48 -28.81 -18.52 -18.18
CA GLU A 48 -28.23 -19.51 -19.07
C GLU A 48 -28.27 -20.93 -18.49
N ALA A 49 -28.30 -21.92 -19.39
CA ALA A 49 -28.34 -23.34 -19.03
C ALA A 49 -27.20 -23.76 -18.09
N VAL A 50 -26.00 -23.21 -18.28
CA VAL A 50 -24.83 -23.49 -17.42
C VAL A 50 -25.09 -23.17 -15.95
N TRP A 51 -25.80 -22.07 -15.65
CA TRP A 51 -26.10 -21.67 -14.27
C TRP A 51 -27.22 -22.49 -13.62
N HIS A 52 -28.05 -23.14 -14.43
CA HIS A 52 -29.02 -24.11 -13.95
C HIS A 52 -28.41 -25.50 -13.70
N GLN A 53 -27.33 -25.84 -14.41
CA GLN A 53 -26.61 -27.11 -14.28
C GLN A 53 -25.54 -27.08 -13.19
N ALA A 54 -24.83 -25.95 -13.05
CA ALA A 54 -23.80 -25.79 -12.03
C ALA A 54 -24.42 -25.79 -10.61
N PRO A 55 -24.02 -26.72 -9.72
CA PRO A 55 -24.62 -26.83 -8.39
C PRO A 55 -24.40 -25.56 -7.55
N PRO A 56 -25.46 -24.92 -7.03
CA PRO A 56 -25.31 -23.76 -6.16
C PRO A 56 -24.75 -24.18 -4.79
N ARG A 57 -23.80 -23.41 -4.29
CA ARG A 57 -23.25 -23.52 -2.94
C ARG A 57 -23.77 -22.36 -2.09
N ARG A 58 -24.18 -22.66 -0.86
CA ARG A 58 -24.87 -21.77 0.08
C ARG A 58 -24.36 -21.98 1.51
N GLY A 59 -24.96 -21.28 2.47
CA GLY A 59 -24.71 -21.47 3.89
C GLY A 59 -23.58 -20.59 4.38
N PHE A 60 -23.62 -19.32 3.98
CA PHE A 60 -22.70 -18.29 4.44
C PHE A 60 -22.91 -18.04 5.93
N ILE A 61 -21.81 -17.78 6.62
CA ILE A 61 -21.77 -17.45 8.04
C ILE A 61 -21.13 -16.09 8.24
N GLN A 62 -21.54 -15.39 9.29
CA GLN A 62 -20.99 -14.10 9.65
C GLN A 62 -19.57 -14.27 10.22
N LEU A 63 -18.64 -13.45 9.73
CA LEU A 63 -17.41 -13.12 10.43
C LEU A 63 -17.66 -11.93 11.37
N GLU A 64 -18.37 -10.93 10.86
CA GLU A 64 -18.86 -9.75 11.57
C GLU A 64 -20.35 -9.57 11.24
N PRO A 65 -21.19 -9.09 12.18
CA PRO A 65 -20.88 -8.77 13.58
C PRO A 65 -20.87 -10.01 14.50
N SER A 66 -21.72 -11.01 14.21
CA SER A 66 -21.97 -12.14 15.09
C SER A 66 -21.25 -13.39 14.58
N ARG A 67 -19.95 -13.47 14.87
CA ARG A 67 -19.07 -14.52 14.34
C ARG A 67 -19.64 -15.94 14.47
N GLY A 68 -19.76 -16.64 13.35
CA GLY A 68 -20.28 -18.01 13.23
C GLY A 68 -21.79 -18.13 13.13
N ALA A 69 -22.56 -17.05 13.31
CA ALA A 69 -24.00 -17.04 13.05
C ALA A 69 -24.28 -17.18 11.54
N PRO A 70 -25.45 -17.70 11.14
CA PRO A 70 -25.88 -17.65 9.74
C PRO A 70 -25.91 -16.21 9.20
N ALA A 71 -25.61 -16.03 7.92
CA ALA A 71 -25.78 -14.75 7.23
C ALA A 71 -27.24 -14.24 7.34
N THR A 72 -27.43 -12.93 7.48
CA THR A 72 -28.77 -12.32 7.57
C THR A 72 -29.54 -12.50 6.26
N ASP A 73 -28.89 -12.21 5.13
CA ASP A 73 -29.34 -12.63 3.81
C ASP A 73 -28.29 -13.58 3.22
N ASP A 74 -28.74 -14.77 2.81
CA ASP A 74 -27.83 -15.79 2.28
C ASP A 74 -27.19 -15.33 0.96
N THR A 75 -26.10 -15.99 0.59
CA THR A 75 -25.45 -15.82 -0.70
C THR A 75 -25.28 -17.19 -1.34
N ALA A 76 -25.58 -17.28 -2.63
CA ALA A 76 -25.35 -18.49 -3.40
C ALA A 76 -24.30 -18.24 -4.47
N PHE A 77 -23.32 -19.14 -4.60
CA PHE A 77 -22.35 -19.09 -5.69
C PHE A 77 -22.36 -20.38 -6.52
N ARG A 78 -21.91 -20.27 -7.77
CA ARG A 78 -21.72 -21.37 -8.71
C ARG A 78 -20.38 -21.21 -9.39
N ILE A 79 -19.74 -22.34 -9.71
CA ILE A 79 -18.47 -22.36 -10.43
C ILE A 79 -18.65 -23.25 -11.65
N ALA A 80 -18.29 -22.72 -12.81
CA ALA A 80 -18.22 -23.46 -14.06
C ALA A 80 -16.89 -23.18 -14.75
N TYR A 81 -16.46 -24.03 -15.69
CA TYR A 81 -15.24 -23.81 -16.44
C TYR A 81 -15.28 -24.48 -17.81
N ASP A 82 -14.56 -23.89 -18.77
CA ASP A 82 -14.27 -24.50 -20.08
C ASP A 82 -12.76 -24.76 -20.24
N VAL A 83 -12.25 -24.96 -21.45
CA VAL A 83 -10.82 -25.21 -21.69
C VAL A 83 -9.93 -23.99 -21.37
N HIS A 84 -10.47 -22.78 -21.49
CA HIS A 84 -9.71 -21.52 -21.45
C HIS A 84 -10.08 -20.61 -20.26
N ASN A 85 -11.26 -20.77 -19.66
CA ASN A 85 -11.81 -19.85 -18.68
C ASN A 85 -12.44 -20.58 -17.49
N ILE A 86 -12.35 -19.96 -16.32
CA ILE A 86 -13.21 -20.23 -15.18
C ILE A 86 -14.28 -19.14 -15.07
N TYR A 87 -15.48 -19.56 -14.71
CA TYR A 87 -16.66 -18.73 -14.53
C TYR A 87 -17.16 -18.86 -13.10
N VAL A 88 -17.50 -17.73 -12.49
CA VAL A 88 -18.06 -17.70 -11.13
C VAL A 88 -19.30 -16.81 -11.14
N ALA A 89 -20.43 -17.35 -10.73
CA ALA A 89 -21.68 -16.61 -10.61
C ALA A 89 -22.10 -16.49 -9.16
N PHE A 90 -22.64 -15.33 -8.79
CA PHE A 90 -23.16 -15.04 -7.46
C PHE A 90 -24.61 -14.58 -7.53
N ARG A 91 -25.40 -15.05 -6.57
CA ARG A 91 -26.72 -14.51 -6.21
C ARG A 91 -26.63 -14.04 -4.76
N CYS A 92 -26.61 -12.75 -4.58
CA CYS A 92 -26.52 -12.05 -3.30
C CYS A 92 -27.93 -11.62 -2.91
N TYR A 93 -28.59 -12.35 -2.01
CA TYR A 93 -29.94 -12.00 -1.58
C TYR A 93 -29.89 -10.71 -0.73
N ASP A 94 -30.93 -9.88 -0.82
CA ASP A 94 -31.16 -8.76 0.09
C ASP A 94 -32.67 -8.57 0.26
N ALA A 95 -33.13 -8.53 1.51
CA ALA A 95 -34.54 -8.30 1.82
C ALA A 95 -35.06 -6.89 1.44
N GLU A 96 -34.16 -5.93 1.17
CA GLU A 96 -34.46 -4.56 0.78
C GLU A 96 -33.62 -4.11 -0.44
N PRO A 97 -33.85 -4.66 -1.65
CA PRO A 97 -33.00 -4.43 -2.82
C PRO A 97 -32.84 -2.95 -3.21
N ASP A 98 -33.88 -2.14 -3.05
CA ASP A 98 -33.86 -0.69 -3.33
C ASP A 98 -32.86 0.10 -2.46
N LYS A 99 -32.38 -0.50 -1.36
CA LYS A 99 -31.40 0.10 -0.45
C LYS A 99 -29.97 -0.40 -0.70
N ILE A 100 -29.75 -1.29 -1.67
CA ILE A 100 -28.42 -1.79 -1.98
C ILE A 100 -27.50 -0.63 -2.35
N VAL A 101 -26.38 -0.52 -1.64
CA VAL A 101 -25.36 0.49 -1.93
C VAL A 101 -24.56 0.02 -3.14
N ASN A 102 -24.67 0.74 -4.26
CA ASN A 102 -24.09 0.40 -5.56
C ASN A 102 -23.17 1.54 -6.10
N ARG A 103 -22.11 1.86 -5.38
CA ARG A 103 -21.19 2.95 -5.78
C ARG A 103 -20.39 2.57 -7.01
N MET A 104 -20.36 3.45 -8.02
CA MET A 104 -19.50 3.30 -9.18
C MET A 104 -18.20 4.05 -8.91
N THR A 105 -17.10 3.32 -8.92
CA THR A 105 -15.75 3.81 -8.64
C THR A 105 -14.79 3.25 -9.69
N ARG A 106 -13.53 3.66 -9.62
CA ARG A 106 -12.49 3.08 -10.47
C ARG A 106 -12.13 1.68 -9.99
N ARG A 107 -11.62 0.85 -10.91
CA ARG A 107 -11.13 -0.49 -10.60
C ARG A 107 -10.18 -0.50 -9.38
N GLY A 108 -10.52 -1.30 -8.38
CA GLY A 108 -9.77 -1.46 -7.12
C GLY A 108 -10.41 -0.81 -5.88
N ASP A 109 -11.33 0.16 -6.06
CA ASP A 109 -11.95 0.89 -4.94
C ASP A 109 -13.42 0.50 -4.73
N VAL A 110 -13.67 -0.73 -4.30
CA VAL A 110 -15.05 -1.27 -4.18
C VAL A 110 -15.66 -1.10 -2.78
N TYR A 111 -14.89 -0.64 -1.80
CA TYR A 111 -15.20 -0.87 -0.37
C TYR A 111 -16.32 0.00 0.21
N ALA A 112 -16.72 1.08 -0.44
CA ALA A 112 -17.83 1.93 -0.02
C ALA A 112 -19.21 1.42 -0.51
N SER A 113 -19.32 0.13 -0.85
CA SER A 113 -20.49 -0.53 -1.47
C SER A 113 -20.74 -1.91 -0.85
N ASP A 114 -21.86 -2.58 -1.21
CA ASP A 114 -21.91 -4.05 -1.09
C ASP A 114 -20.83 -4.65 -2.02
N VAL A 115 -20.11 -5.66 -1.56
CA VAL A 115 -18.99 -6.27 -2.31
C VAL A 115 -19.08 -7.77 -2.20
N ILE A 116 -19.02 -8.47 -3.34
CA ILE A 116 -18.77 -9.91 -3.39
C ILE A 116 -17.35 -10.16 -3.87
N SER A 117 -16.63 -11.03 -3.17
CA SER A 117 -15.25 -11.38 -3.46
C SER A 117 -15.08 -12.88 -3.39
N PHE A 118 -14.15 -13.41 -4.19
CA PHE A 118 -13.64 -14.75 -4.00
C PHE A 118 -12.12 -14.78 -4.09
N PHE A 119 -11.57 -15.78 -3.43
CA PHE A 119 -10.15 -16.06 -3.37
C PHE A 119 -9.89 -17.38 -4.08
N ILE A 120 -8.81 -17.44 -4.84
CA ILE A 120 -8.42 -18.64 -5.57
C ILE A 120 -6.92 -18.88 -5.41
N ASP A 121 -6.53 -20.11 -5.09
CA ASP A 121 -5.14 -20.57 -5.02
C ASP A 121 -4.92 -21.66 -6.09
N PRO A 122 -4.52 -21.27 -7.31
CA PRO A 122 -4.28 -22.22 -8.40
C PRO A 122 -3.01 -23.08 -8.24
N HIS A 123 -2.08 -22.67 -7.36
CA HIS A 123 -0.86 -23.43 -7.07
C HIS A 123 -1.08 -24.50 -6.00
N HIS A 124 -2.17 -24.38 -5.24
CA HIS A 124 -2.49 -25.20 -4.07
C HIS A 124 -1.35 -25.22 -3.04
N ASP A 125 -0.67 -24.08 -2.92
CA ASP A 125 0.44 -23.93 -1.98
C ASP A 125 0.03 -23.34 -0.64
N HIS A 126 -1.27 -22.98 -0.48
CA HIS A 126 -1.88 -22.44 0.73
C HIS A 126 -1.26 -21.12 1.18
N ARG A 127 -0.64 -20.37 0.27
CA ARG A 127 0.16 -19.18 0.58
C ARG A 127 0.02 -18.08 -0.44
N THR A 128 -0.13 -18.46 -1.71
CA THR A 128 -0.24 -17.55 -2.83
C THR A 128 -1.55 -17.75 -3.56
N GLY A 129 -2.01 -16.74 -4.28
CA GLY A 129 -3.23 -16.83 -5.06
C GLY A 129 -3.72 -15.46 -5.47
N TYR A 130 -5.02 -15.35 -5.72
CA TYR A 130 -5.62 -14.15 -6.28
C TYR A 130 -6.96 -13.87 -5.58
N LYS A 131 -7.28 -12.59 -5.40
CA LYS A 131 -8.62 -12.13 -5.03
C LYS A 131 -9.24 -11.48 -6.27
N PHE A 132 -10.49 -11.82 -6.57
CA PHE A 132 -11.36 -11.08 -7.49
C PHE A 132 -12.58 -10.62 -6.72
N ALA A 133 -13.05 -9.42 -7.03
CA ALA A 133 -14.18 -8.81 -6.35
C ALA A 133 -14.95 -7.88 -7.29
N THR A 134 -16.25 -7.79 -7.07
CA THR A 134 -17.11 -6.79 -7.72
C THR A 134 -18.12 -6.24 -6.73
N ASN A 135 -18.79 -5.17 -7.13
CA ASN A 135 -19.94 -4.61 -6.43
C ASN A 135 -21.18 -4.62 -7.35
N PRO A 136 -22.37 -4.24 -6.86
CA PRO A 136 -23.59 -4.20 -7.68
C PRO A 136 -23.52 -3.26 -8.89
N ALA A 137 -22.55 -2.35 -8.92
CA ALA A 137 -22.29 -1.46 -10.05
C ALA A 137 -21.33 -2.07 -11.08
N GLY A 138 -20.86 -3.31 -10.90
CA GLY A 138 -19.95 -4.01 -11.81
C GLY A 138 -18.49 -3.52 -11.76
N VAL A 139 -18.08 -2.84 -10.69
CA VAL A 139 -16.72 -2.32 -10.56
C VAL A 139 -15.74 -3.45 -10.23
N GLN A 140 -14.72 -3.60 -11.06
CA GLN A 140 -13.66 -4.59 -10.85
C GLN A 140 -12.77 -4.26 -9.65
N SER A 141 -12.37 -5.26 -8.88
CA SER A 141 -11.26 -5.15 -7.93
C SER A 141 -10.52 -6.47 -7.82
N ASP A 142 -9.21 -6.42 -7.89
CA ASP A 142 -8.36 -7.61 -7.90
C ASP A 142 -6.99 -7.33 -7.30
N ASN A 143 -6.39 -8.38 -6.73
CA ASN A 143 -5.06 -8.32 -6.14
C ASN A 143 -4.43 -9.72 -6.08
N TYR A 144 -3.10 -9.77 -6.12
CA TYR A 144 -2.33 -10.98 -5.88
C TYR A 144 -2.15 -11.18 -4.36
N ARG A 145 -2.33 -12.41 -3.87
CA ARG A 145 -2.18 -12.79 -2.47
C ARG A 145 -0.85 -13.53 -2.31
N TYR A 146 -0.11 -13.22 -1.25
CA TYR A 146 1.18 -13.83 -0.94
C TYR A 146 1.41 -13.87 0.57
N GLU A 147 2.38 -14.68 1.02
CA GLU A 147 2.69 -14.83 2.45
C GLU A 147 1.44 -15.11 3.31
N ASP A 148 0.49 -15.87 2.74
CA ASP A 148 -0.79 -16.29 3.33
C ASP A 148 -1.82 -15.17 3.60
N THR A 149 -1.37 -13.96 3.92
CA THR A 149 -2.25 -12.85 4.34
C THR A 149 -2.01 -11.53 3.62
N GLN A 150 -0.83 -11.38 3.00
CA GLN A 150 -0.45 -10.15 2.32
C GLN A 150 -1.17 -10.03 0.97
N ARG A 151 -1.25 -8.80 0.47
CA ARG A 151 -1.85 -8.49 -0.83
C ARG A 151 -1.01 -7.50 -1.61
N ASP A 152 -0.88 -7.76 -2.90
CA ASP A 152 -0.33 -6.86 -3.89
C ASP A 152 -1.49 -6.36 -4.77
N SER A 153 -2.00 -5.17 -4.43
CA SER A 153 -3.16 -4.55 -5.11
C SER A 153 -2.81 -3.97 -6.48
N ASN A 154 -1.54 -4.03 -6.85
CA ASN A 154 -1.02 -3.54 -8.10
C ASN A 154 -1.14 -4.56 -9.23
N TRP A 155 -1.24 -5.85 -8.90
CA TRP A 155 -1.52 -6.87 -9.89
C TRP A 155 -2.89 -6.59 -10.51
N LYS A 156 -2.93 -6.50 -11.85
CA LYS A 156 -4.15 -6.29 -12.64
C LYS A 156 -4.33 -7.41 -13.66
N GLY A 157 -5.28 -8.31 -13.39
CA GLY A 157 -5.68 -9.37 -14.33
C GLY A 157 -6.49 -8.88 -15.53
N ILE A 158 -6.61 -9.69 -16.57
CA ILE A 158 -7.54 -9.50 -17.70
C ILE A 158 -8.75 -10.40 -17.47
N TRP A 159 -9.87 -9.83 -17.05
CA TRP A 159 -11.11 -10.57 -16.73
C TRP A 159 -12.32 -9.67 -16.95
N TRP A 160 -13.52 -10.26 -16.95
CA TRP A 160 -14.78 -9.55 -17.16
C TRP A 160 -15.76 -9.83 -16.03
N VAL A 161 -16.58 -8.84 -15.72
CA VAL A 161 -17.68 -8.98 -14.79
C VAL A 161 -18.84 -8.07 -15.15
N GLU A 162 -20.04 -8.61 -15.03
CA GLU A 162 -21.27 -7.82 -15.06
C GLU A 162 -22.11 -8.12 -13.83
N SER A 163 -22.95 -7.16 -13.46
CA SER A 163 -23.79 -7.25 -12.27
C SER A 163 -25.16 -6.64 -12.53
N ASN A 164 -26.19 -7.22 -11.92
CA ASN A 164 -27.57 -6.80 -12.09
C ASN A 164 -28.28 -6.77 -10.72
N ILE A 165 -29.05 -5.71 -10.47
CA ILE A 165 -29.91 -5.61 -9.28
C ILE A 165 -31.33 -6.00 -9.70
N ASP A 166 -31.99 -6.84 -8.91
CA ASP A 166 -33.37 -7.26 -9.13
C ASP A 166 -34.18 -7.33 -7.82
N GLU A 167 -35.44 -7.77 -7.91
CA GLU A 167 -36.38 -7.83 -6.77
C GLU A 167 -35.92 -8.76 -5.63
N SER A 168 -34.92 -9.62 -5.85
CA SER A 168 -34.41 -10.55 -4.83
C SER A 168 -33.06 -10.11 -4.22
N GLY A 169 -32.45 -9.05 -4.75
CA GLY A 169 -31.12 -8.59 -4.35
C GLY A 169 -30.30 -8.23 -5.58
N TRP A 170 -29.14 -8.89 -5.75
CA TRP A 170 -28.32 -8.69 -6.94
C TRP A 170 -27.53 -9.93 -7.36
N THR A 171 -27.06 -9.92 -8.60
CA THR A 171 -26.27 -10.98 -9.22
C THR A 171 -24.98 -10.44 -9.80
N ALA A 172 -23.98 -11.31 -9.89
CA ALA A 172 -22.73 -11.02 -10.58
C ALA A 172 -22.24 -12.26 -11.33
N GLU A 173 -21.68 -12.04 -12.52
CA GLU A 173 -21.07 -13.08 -13.34
C GLU A 173 -19.63 -12.70 -13.67
N PHE A 174 -18.69 -13.59 -13.38
CA PHE A 174 -17.28 -13.39 -13.64
C PHE A 174 -16.82 -14.34 -14.74
N LYS A 175 -16.02 -13.84 -15.67
CA LYS A 175 -15.24 -14.64 -16.63
C LYS A 175 -13.76 -14.35 -16.45
N ILE A 176 -12.98 -15.36 -16.10
CA ILE A 176 -11.54 -15.24 -15.88
C ILE A 176 -10.80 -16.26 -16.75
N PRO A 177 -10.04 -15.81 -17.76
CA PRO A 177 -9.12 -16.64 -18.50
C PRO A 177 -8.08 -17.29 -17.59
N PHE A 178 -7.78 -18.57 -17.81
CA PHE A 178 -6.73 -19.30 -17.11
C PHE A 178 -5.33 -18.71 -17.32
N SER A 179 -5.15 -17.92 -18.37
CA SER A 179 -3.91 -17.16 -18.60
C SER A 179 -3.60 -16.11 -17.52
N ASN A 180 -4.57 -15.73 -16.69
CA ASN A 180 -4.33 -14.92 -15.50
C ASN A 180 -3.55 -15.68 -14.43
N PHE A 181 -3.73 -17.01 -14.38
CA PHE A 181 -3.27 -17.84 -13.30
C PHE A 181 -1.95 -18.51 -13.61
N ARG A 182 -1.17 -18.63 -12.55
CA ARG A 182 0.01 -19.48 -12.52
C ARG A 182 -0.38 -20.78 -11.84
N PHE A 183 -0.32 -21.89 -12.56
CA PHE A 183 -0.63 -23.22 -12.01
C PHE A 183 0.31 -24.29 -12.58
N THR A 184 0.43 -25.42 -11.88
CA THR A 184 1.30 -26.52 -12.30
C THR A 184 0.70 -27.27 -13.48
N ASP A 185 1.53 -27.67 -14.44
CA ASP A 185 1.10 -28.49 -15.57
C ASP A 185 0.82 -29.94 -15.12
N LYS A 186 -0.40 -30.18 -14.64
CA LYS A 186 -0.90 -31.49 -14.19
C LYS A 186 -2.23 -31.78 -14.91
N PRO A 187 -2.53 -33.04 -15.26
CA PRO A 187 -3.80 -33.39 -15.93
C PRO A 187 -5.06 -33.04 -15.12
N THR A 188 -4.95 -33.13 -13.80
CA THR A 188 -6.02 -32.82 -12.84
C THR A 188 -5.48 -31.80 -11.84
N GLN A 189 -6.24 -30.72 -11.64
CA GLN A 189 -5.90 -29.65 -10.72
C GLN A 189 -6.79 -29.71 -9.49
N ILE A 190 -6.22 -29.29 -8.35
CA ILE A 190 -6.93 -28.99 -7.11
C ILE A 190 -6.58 -27.55 -6.78
N TRP A 191 -7.57 -26.69 -6.59
CA TRP A 191 -7.34 -25.27 -6.31
C TRP A 191 -7.95 -24.88 -4.97
N GLY A 192 -7.30 -23.98 -4.23
CA GLY A 192 -7.91 -23.38 -3.04
C GLY A 192 -9.02 -22.39 -3.45
N PHE A 193 -10.14 -22.35 -2.72
CA PHE A 193 -11.24 -21.42 -3.00
C PHE A 193 -12.07 -21.07 -1.76
N ASP A 194 -12.44 -19.80 -1.62
CA ASP A 194 -13.46 -19.35 -0.68
C ASP A 194 -14.09 -18.02 -1.15
N VAL A 195 -15.22 -17.64 -0.55
CA VAL A 195 -16.02 -16.47 -0.91
C VAL A 195 -16.27 -15.60 0.32
N GLU A 196 -16.23 -14.30 0.12
CA GLU A 196 -16.49 -13.24 1.10
C GLU A 196 -17.53 -12.27 0.51
N ARG A 197 -18.58 -11.95 1.26
CA ARG A 197 -19.47 -10.82 0.97
C ARG A 197 -19.40 -9.80 2.09
N VAL A 198 -19.21 -8.54 1.73
CA VAL A 198 -19.26 -7.41 2.66
C VAL A 198 -20.52 -6.60 2.37
N ASN A 199 -21.57 -6.80 3.17
CA ASN A 199 -22.78 -5.97 3.12
C ASN A 199 -22.61 -4.77 4.06
N ARG A 200 -22.04 -3.69 3.51
CA ARG A 200 -21.71 -2.49 4.28
C ARG A 200 -22.92 -1.80 4.91
N ARG A 201 -24.08 -1.82 4.27
CA ARG A 201 -25.31 -1.21 4.81
C ARG A 201 -25.73 -1.88 6.12
N LYS A 202 -25.54 -3.19 6.22
CA LYS A 202 -25.86 -3.99 7.41
C LYS A 202 -24.68 -4.14 8.37
N GLY A 203 -23.50 -3.59 8.04
CA GLY A 203 -22.27 -3.82 8.81
C GLY A 203 -21.85 -5.29 8.87
N GLU A 204 -22.24 -6.09 7.86
CA GLU A 204 -22.10 -7.55 7.91
C GLU A 204 -21.00 -8.03 6.95
N VAL A 205 -20.06 -8.81 7.47
CA VAL A 205 -19.08 -9.54 6.67
C VAL A 205 -19.42 -11.01 6.78
N THR A 206 -19.75 -11.63 5.64
CA THR A 206 -20.08 -13.05 5.58
C THR A 206 -19.08 -13.80 4.72
N VAL A 207 -18.84 -15.04 5.09
CA VAL A 207 -17.90 -15.94 4.42
C VAL A 207 -18.58 -17.26 4.19
N TRP A 208 -18.24 -17.94 3.11
CA TRP A 208 -18.83 -19.26 2.88
C TRP A 208 -18.35 -20.28 3.91
N LYS A 209 -17.04 -20.31 4.23
CA LYS A 209 -16.50 -21.22 5.26
C LYS A 209 -15.42 -20.65 6.18
N GLN A 210 -14.61 -19.71 5.72
CA GLN A 210 -13.42 -19.30 6.46
C GLN A 210 -13.67 -18.53 7.77
N LEU A 211 -13.57 -19.21 8.92
CA LEU A 211 -13.43 -18.57 10.23
C LEU A 211 -11.96 -18.47 10.62
N THR A 212 -11.28 -17.38 10.24
CA THR A 212 -9.86 -17.20 10.56
C THR A 212 -9.63 -17.01 12.06
N GLN A 213 -8.70 -17.78 12.65
CA GLN A 213 -8.41 -17.65 14.09
C GLN A 213 -7.65 -16.37 14.45
N ALA A 214 -7.00 -15.71 13.48
CA ALA A 214 -6.09 -14.57 13.68
C ALA A 214 -6.70 -13.17 13.50
N GLY A 215 -8.04 -13.05 13.39
CA GLY A 215 -8.71 -11.75 13.19
C GLY A 215 -8.48 -11.12 11.81
N VAL A 216 -7.84 -11.84 10.88
CA VAL A 216 -7.65 -11.41 9.48
C VAL A 216 -8.84 -11.86 8.66
N VAL A 217 -9.48 -11.00 7.87
CA VAL A 217 -10.72 -11.37 7.14
C VAL A 217 -10.53 -12.62 6.24
N THR A 218 -9.36 -12.80 5.61
CA THR A 218 -9.05 -13.99 4.79
C THR A 218 -7.58 -14.39 4.84
N ARG A 219 -7.31 -15.71 4.97
CA ARG A 219 -5.99 -16.35 4.86
C ARG A 219 -5.97 -17.41 3.75
N MET A 220 -4.94 -17.44 2.92
CA MET A 220 -4.84 -18.43 1.83
C MET A 220 -4.77 -19.88 2.34
N SER A 221 -4.22 -20.08 3.54
CA SER A 221 -4.08 -21.40 4.14
C SER A 221 -5.37 -22.00 4.70
N ASP A 222 -6.40 -21.18 4.83
CA ASP A 222 -7.69 -21.56 5.41
C ASP A 222 -8.79 -21.69 4.32
N LEU A 223 -8.44 -21.61 3.03
CA LEU A 223 -9.40 -21.78 1.92
C LEU A 223 -9.89 -23.23 1.80
N GLY A 224 -11.11 -23.41 1.30
CA GLY A 224 -11.61 -24.72 0.85
C GLY A 224 -10.96 -25.17 -0.45
N HIS A 225 -11.47 -26.25 -1.06
CA HIS A 225 -10.86 -26.87 -2.24
C HIS A 225 -11.86 -27.08 -3.38
N ILE A 226 -11.50 -26.64 -4.58
CA ILE A 226 -12.12 -27.09 -5.83
C ILE A 226 -11.38 -28.33 -6.30
N LEU A 227 -12.11 -29.43 -6.47
CA LEU A 227 -11.58 -30.71 -6.94
C LEU A 227 -11.83 -30.90 -8.44
N ASP A 228 -11.04 -31.79 -9.03
CA ASP A 228 -11.27 -32.39 -10.36
C ASP A 228 -11.38 -31.41 -11.54
N ILE A 229 -10.66 -30.30 -11.51
CA ILE A 229 -10.53 -29.42 -12.69
C ILE A 229 -9.59 -30.10 -13.70
N GLN A 230 -10.10 -30.40 -14.90
CA GLN A 230 -9.40 -31.17 -15.93
C GLN A 230 -9.52 -30.57 -17.32
N GLY A 231 -8.51 -30.79 -18.17
CA GLY A 231 -8.54 -30.39 -19.58
C GLY A 231 -8.52 -28.87 -19.78
N ILE A 232 -7.77 -28.16 -18.94
CA ILE A 232 -7.57 -26.71 -19.01
C ILE A 232 -6.20 -26.39 -19.63
N GLU A 233 -6.10 -25.29 -20.36
CA GLU A 233 -4.85 -24.86 -20.98
C GLU A 233 -4.25 -23.65 -20.26
N THR A 234 -2.92 -23.69 -20.03
CA THR A 234 -2.18 -22.50 -19.61
C THR A 234 -2.00 -21.59 -20.83
N GLY A 235 -2.66 -20.43 -20.87
CA GLY A 235 -2.38 -19.45 -21.91
C GLY A 235 -0.94 -18.92 -21.79
N LYS A 236 -0.14 -19.08 -22.84
CA LYS A 236 1.15 -18.38 -22.96
C LYS A 236 0.85 -16.93 -23.31
N ASN A 237 0.98 -16.02 -22.35
CA ASN A 237 0.78 -14.60 -22.63
C ASN A 237 2.05 -13.99 -23.21
N PHE A 238 1.91 -13.45 -24.41
CA PHE A 238 2.82 -12.49 -25.01
C PHE A 238 2.07 -11.16 -25.21
N GLU A 239 2.38 -10.21 -24.35
CA GLU A 239 1.74 -8.90 -24.29
C GLU A 239 2.74 -7.85 -24.76
N ILE A 240 2.35 -7.02 -25.73
CA ILE A 240 3.12 -5.86 -26.18
C ILE A 240 2.26 -4.62 -25.98
N THR A 241 2.78 -3.63 -25.26
CA THR A 241 2.10 -2.37 -24.97
C THR A 241 2.98 -1.19 -25.41
N PRO A 242 2.88 -0.73 -26.67
CA PRO A 242 3.45 0.55 -27.04
C PRO A 242 2.66 1.69 -26.38
N TYR A 243 3.36 2.82 -26.18
CA TYR A 243 2.71 4.05 -25.79
C TYR A 243 3.23 5.25 -26.59
N LEU A 244 2.36 6.23 -26.77
CA LEU A 244 2.67 7.54 -27.31
C LEU A 244 2.30 8.60 -26.27
N LEU A 245 3.24 9.49 -25.98
CA LEU A 245 3.09 10.61 -25.06
C LEU A 245 3.37 11.90 -25.82
N GLY A 246 2.42 12.83 -25.79
CA GLY A 246 2.61 14.17 -26.35
C GLY A 246 2.21 15.22 -25.33
N GLY A 247 2.97 16.28 -25.21
CA GLY A 247 2.67 17.31 -24.23
C GLY A 247 3.55 18.54 -24.33
N GLY A 248 3.39 19.42 -23.36
CA GLY A 248 4.28 20.56 -23.19
C GLY A 248 4.23 21.12 -21.77
N THR A 249 5.32 21.75 -21.37
CA THR A 249 5.50 22.40 -20.07
C THR A 249 6.00 23.83 -20.26
N GLY A 250 5.58 24.75 -19.41
CA GLY A 250 6.06 26.13 -19.41
C GLY A 250 5.70 26.87 -18.12
N ALA A 251 6.55 27.81 -17.71
CA ALA A 251 6.34 28.72 -16.58
C ALA A 251 5.91 30.11 -17.08
N ALA A 252 5.62 31.04 -16.17
CA ALA A 252 5.52 32.45 -16.53
C ALA A 252 6.81 32.91 -17.24
N ASP A 253 6.67 33.55 -18.40
CA ASP A 253 7.77 34.13 -19.20
C ASP A 253 8.78 33.14 -19.84
N THR A 254 8.43 31.85 -19.99
CA THR A 254 9.25 30.88 -20.74
C THR A 254 8.52 30.30 -21.96
N ASP A 255 9.28 29.99 -23.01
CA ASP A 255 8.74 29.30 -24.18
C ASP A 255 8.21 27.91 -23.80
N LEU A 256 7.06 27.55 -24.37
CA LEU A 256 6.48 26.22 -24.20
C LEU A 256 7.46 25.16 -24.69
N THR A 257 8.00 24.38 -23.76
CA THR A 257 8.82 23.22 -24.08
C THR A 257 7.91 22.08 -24.47
N ARG A 258 7.91 21.71 -25.75
CA ARG A 258 7.12 20.59 -26.27
C ARG A 258 7.86 19.29 -26.01
N GLN A 259 7.12 18.27 -25.58
CA GLN A 259 7.65 16.94 -25.34
C GLN A 259 6.88 15.93 -26.19
N LEU A 260 7.62 15.06 -26.87
CA LEU A 260 7.09 13.88 -27.54
C LEU A 260 7.88 12.67 -27.04
N GLY A 261 7.19 11.68 -26.50
CA GLY A 261 7.77 10.45 -26.00
C GLY A 261 7.10 9.23 -26.60
N THR A 262 7.88 8.19 -26.83
CA THR A 262 7.37 6.86 -27.20
C THR A 262 8.11 5.82 -26.38
N GLY A 263 7.45 4.72 -26.08
CA GLY A 263 8.09 3.60 -25.44
C GLY A 263 7.30 2.32 -25.62
N LEU A 264 7.88 1.24 -25.11
CA LEU A 264 7.42 -0.10 -25.37
C LEU A 264 7.60 -0.96 -24.13
N ASP A 265 6.51 -1.53 -23.66
CA ASP A 265 6.51 -2.58 -22.65
C ASP A 265 6.21 -3.93 -23.31
N VAL A 266 7.00 -4.95 -22.98
CA VAL A 266 6.84 -6.33 -23.44
C VAL A 266 6.76 -7.23 -22.22
N GLN A 267 5.73 -8.07 -22.15
CA GLN A 267 5.57 -9.08 -21.12
C GLN A 267 5.44 -10.46 -21.77
N TYR A 268 6.25 -11.41 -21.31
CA TYR A 268 6.26 -12.78 -21.81
C TYR A 268 6.26 -13.79 -20.67
N SER A 269 5.36 -14.76 -20.74
CA SER A 269 5.32 -15.88 -19.80
C SER A 269 6.24 -17.00 -20.28
N LEU A 270 7.45 -17.11 -19.69
CA LEU A 270 8.44 -18.14 -20.01
C LEU A 270 7.94 -19.54 -19.65
N THR A 271 7.23 -19.64 -18.52
CA THR A 271 6.50 -20.83 -18.08
C THR A 271 5.18 -20.39 -17.47
N SER A 272 4.30 -21.34 -17.09
CA SER A 272 3.07 -21.02 -16.36
C SER A 272 3.33 -20.29 -15.03
N ALA A 273 4.55 -20.32 -14.48
CA ALA A 273 4.88 -19.74 -13.18
C ALA A 273 5.96 -18.64 -13.22
N LEU A 274 6.54 -18.35 -14.39
CA LEU A 274 7.67 -17.43 -14.56
C LEU A 274 7.41 -16.41 -15.67
N LYS A 275 7.43 -15.11 -15.33
CA LYS A 275 7.18 -14.00 -16.26
C LYS A 275 8.41 -13.11 -16.42
N ALA A 276 8.70 -12.75 -17.67
CA ALA A 276 9.71 -11.76 -18.04
C ALA A 276 9.00 -10.49 -18.54
N ASN A 277 9.36 -9.34 -17.97
CA ASN A 277 8.92 -8.03 -18.40
C ASN A 277 10.14 -7.25 -18.89
N VAL A 278 10.04 -6.62 -20.05
CA VAL A 278 11.07 -5.75 -20.62
C VAL A 278 10.42 -4.43 -20.99
N THR A 279 11.09 -3.33 -20.70
CA THR A 279 10.61 -1.99 -21.01
C THR A 279 11.70 -1.19 -21.70
N PHE A 280 11.32 -0.39 -22.69
CA PHE A 280 12.18 0.52 -23.43
C PHE A 280 11.58 1.92 -23.38
N ASN A 281 12.37 2.89 -22.91
CA ASN A 281 11.92 4.24 -22.57
C ASN A 281 10.55 4.19 -21.89
N PRO A 282 10.47 3.70 -20.65
CA PRO A 282 9.19 3.43 -20.00
C PRO A 282 8.44 4.74 -19.73
N ASP A 283 7.10 4.69 -19.74
CA ASP A 283 6.33 5.87 -19.40
C ASP A 283 6.38 6.16 -17.91
N PHE A 284 6.92 7.33 -17.56
CA PHE A 284 7.01 7.83 -16.20
C PHE A 284 6.47 9.24 -16.03
N ALA A 285 5.87 9.81 -17.07
CA ALA A 285 5.11 11.03 -16.91
C ALA A 285 3.93 10.70 -16.00
N GLN A 286 4.01 11.14 -14.75
CA GLN A 286 2.87 11.01 -13.86
C GLN A 286 1.77 11.92 -14.42
N VAL A 287 0.70 11.30 -14.87
CA VAL A 287 -0.49 12.02 -15.35
C VAL A 287 -1.14 12.80 -14.19
N GLU A 288 -0.96 12.30 -12.96
CA GLU A 288 -1.36 12.95 -11.71
C GLU A 288 -0.13 13.61 -11.07
N ALA A 289 -0.25 14.88 -10.67
CA ALA A 289 0.78 15.53 -9.87
C ALA A 289 0.91 14.86 -8.49
N ASP A 290 2.14 14.79 -7.97
CA ASP A 290 2.37 14.38 -6.57
C ASP A 290 1.74 15.43 -5.64
N GLN A 291 1.00 14.98 -4.64
CA GLN A 291 0.31 15.85 -3.68
C GLN A 291 1.30 16.35 -2.63
N LEU A 292 1.21 17.62 -2.25
CA LEU A 292 1.98 18.14 -1.13
C LEU A 292 1.36 17.65 0.19
N GLU A 293 2.21 17.17 1.10
CA GLU A 293 1.84 16.73 2.44
C GLU A 293 2.50 17.66 3.48
N ILE A 294 1.80 17.95 4.58
CA ILE A 294 2.40 18.66 5.72
C ILE A 294 3.43 17.71 6.35
N ASN A 295 4.70 17.94 6.07
CA ASN A 295 5.80 17.15 6.62
C ASN A 295 6.72 18.04 7.45
N LEU A 296 6.54 17.99 8.77
CA LEU A 296 7.37 18.74 9.73
C LEU A 296 8.61 17.97 10.18
N THR A 297 8.87 16.81 9.56
CA THR A 297 10.04 16.00 9.87
C THR A 297 11.22 16.43 9.00
N ARG A 298 12.44 16.13 9.46
CA ARG A 298 13.67 16.40 8.70
C ARG A 298 13.92 15.45 7.52
N PHE A 299 13.01 14.52 7.25
CA PHE A 299 13.19 13.50 6.20
C PHE A 299 12.23 13.75 5.04
N PRO A 300 12.67 13.53 3.80
CA PRO A 300 11.81 13.68 2.63
C PRO A 300 10.64 12.68 2.67
N THR A 301 9.50 13.13 2.16
CA THR A 301 8.27 12.33 2.05
C THR A 301 8.52 11.10 1.18
N ARG A 302 8.03 9.94 1.64
CA ARG A 302 8.14 8.67 0.91
C ARG A 302 6.91 8.48 0.05
N PHE A 303 7.00 8.84 -1.22
CA PHE A 303 5.90 8.61 -2.14
C PHE A 303 5.84 7.15 -2.64
N PRO A 304 4.64 6.57 -2.84
CA PRO A 304 4.49 5.22 -3.39
C PRO A 304 4.87 5.16 -4.87
N GLU A 305 5.38 4.02 -5.32
CA GLU A 305 5.68 3.78 -6.74
C GLU A 305 4.38 3.71 -7.57
N LYS A 306 4.31 4.45 -8.68
CA LYS A 306 3.13 4.50 -9.58
C LYS A 306 3.43 3.94 -10.98
N ARG A 307 4.70 3.68 -11.30
CA ARG A 307 5.16 3.35 -12.64
C ARG A 307 4.94 1.85 -12.94
N PRO A 308 4.12 1.46 -13.93
CA PRO A 308 3.66 0.07 -14.11
C PRO A 308 4.77 -0.99 -14.10
N PHE A 309 5.89 -0.71 -14.77
CA PHE A 309 7.05 -1.62 -14.82
C PHE A 309 7.61 -1.95 -13.43
N PHE A 310 7.62 -1.01 -12.48
CA PHE A 310 8.15 -1.26 -11.12
C PHE A 310 7.08 -1.80 -10.17
N VAL A 311 5.84 -1.35 -10.37
CA VAL A 311 4.67 -1.66 -9.58
C VAL A 311 4.29 -3.15 -9.64
N GLU A 312 4.24 -3.74 -10.83
CA GLU A 312 3.84 -5.14 -10.99
C GLU A 312 4.84 -6.11 -10.34
N GLY A 313 4.43 -6.96 -9.41
CA GLY A 313 5.34 -7.96 -8.83
C GLY A 313 6.47 -7.37 -7.97
N ASN A 314 6.33 -6.12 -7.50
CA ASN A 314 7.21 -5.52 -6.51
C ASN A 314 7.30 -6.37 -5.23
N SER A 315 6.21 -7.05 -4.87
CA SER A 315 6.09 -8.00 -3.76
C SER A 315 7.16 -9.11 -3.74
N PHE A 316 7.84 -9.39 -4.85
CA PHE A 316 8.97 -10.32 -4.88
C PHE A 316 10.22 -9.75 -4.21
N PHE A 317 10.45 -8.44 -4.29
CA PHE A 317 11.65 -7.77 -3.80
C PHE A 317 11.51 -7.18 -2.38
N GLU A 318 10.31 -7.23 -1.81
CA GLU A 318 10.03 -6.72 -0.46
C GLU A 318 10.76 -7.52 0.61
N THR A 319 11.35 -6.79 1.57
CA THR A 319 11.96 -7.30 2.79
C THR A 319 11.63 -6.36 3.97
N PRO A 320 11.78 -6.78 5.25
CA PRO A 320 11.46 -5.94 6.41
C PRO A 320 12.08 -4.52 6.40
N TYR A 321 13.34 -4.40 5.99
CA TYR A 321 13.99 -3.17 5.57
C TYR A 321 13.81 -2.99 4.07
N ASP A 322 13.50 -1.77 3.65
CA ASP A 322 13.29 -1.41 2.25
C ASP A 322 14.63 -1.28 1.51
N LEU A 323 15.31 -2.42 1.27
CA LEU A 323 16.63 -2.46 0.62
C LEU A 323 16.56 -2.07 -0.87
N MET A 324 15.38 -2.14 -1.48
CA MET A 324 15.11 -1.77 -2.85
C MET A 324 13.87 -0.88 -2.94
N PHE A 325 14.09 0.41 -3.19
CA PHE A 325 13.04 1.40 -3.40
C PHE A 325 13.10 1.87 -4.85
N SER A 326 12.20 1.35 -5.68
CA SER A 326 12.24 1.55 -7.14
C SER A 326 12.20 3.01 -7.57
N ARG A 327 11.59 3.92 -6.79
CA ARG A 327 11.60 5.38 -7.07
C ARG A 327 13.01 5.97 -7.06
N ARG A 328 14.03 5.30 -6.51
CA ARG A 328 15.45 5.69 -6.69
C ARG A 328 15.91 5.55 -8.13
N ILE A 329 15.42 4.52 -8.82
CA ILE A 329 15.73 4.23 -10.23
C ILE A 329 15.04 5.29 -11.09
N GLY A 330 15.83 6.09 -11.79
CA GLY A 330 15.34 7.18 -12.64
C GLY A 330 15.08 8.51 -11.92
N SER A 331 15.49 8.64 -10.65
CA SER A 331 15.31 9.89 -9.89
C SER A 331 16.27 11.02 -10.28
N ARG A 332 17.46 10.66 -10.81
CA ARG A 332 18.52 11.59 -11.23
C ARG A 332 18.88 11.47 -12.72
N GLY A 333 18.16 10.65 -13.48
CA GLY A 333 18.38 10.43 -14.92
C GLY A 333 17.22 9.67 -15.55
N ASN A 334 17.09 9.67 -16.87
CA ASN A 334 16.02 8.93 -17.52
C ASN A 334 16.34 7.44 -17.51
N ILE A 335 15.34 6.58 -17.36
CA ILE A 335 15.55 5.14 -17.55
C ILE A 335 15.45 4.84 -19.04
N LEU A 336 16.53 4.32 -19.61
CA LEU A 336 16.61 4.00 -21.03
C LEU A 336 15.90 2.69 -21.33
N TRP A 337 16.10 1.70 -20.46
CA TRP A 337 15.44 0.40 -20.54
C TRP A 337 15.47 -0.32 -19.18
N GLY A 338 14.63 -1.34 -19.06
CA GLY A 338 14.54 -2.19 -17.89
C GLY A 338 14.17 -3.62 -18.25
N SER A 339 14.67 -4.57 -17.47
CA SER A 339 14.24 -5.96 -17.52
C SER A 339 13.91 -6.46 -16.12
N LYS A 340 12.91 -7.33 -16.05
CA LYS A 340 12.47 -7.95 -14.81
C LYS A 340 12.01 -9.37 -15.07
N LEU A 341 12.47 -10.29 -14.25
CA LEU A 341 12.07 -11.70 -14.27
C LEU A 341 11.52 -12.05 -12.89
N THR A 342 10.25 -12.42 -12.80
CA THR A 342 9.63 -12.79 -11.51
C THR A 342 8.78 -14.04 -11.66
N GLY A 343 8.84 -14.92 -10.66
CA GLY A 343 8.06 -16.14 -10.71
C GLY A 343 8.42 -17.16 -9.66
N LYS A 344 7.77 -18.32 -9.75
CA LYS A 344 7.99 -19.46 -8.86
C LYS A 344 8.50 -20.66 -9.66
N VAL A 345 9.53 -21.33 -9.16
CA VAL A 345 10.09 -22.56 -9.72
C VAL A 345 10.22 -23.58 -8.58
N GLY A 346 9.30 -24.55 -8.55
CA GLY A 346 9.17 -25.46 -7.40
C GLY A 346 8.91 -24.69 -6.10
N ASN A 347 9.75 -24.93 -5.08
CA ASN A 347 9.65 -24.25 -3.79
C ASN A 347 10.41 -22.92 -3.73
N TYR A 348 10.83 -22.37 -4.86
CA TYR A 348 11.61 -21.12 -4.92
C TYR A 348 10.84 -20.02 -5.62
N SER A 349 10.75 -18.84 -5.00
CA SER A 349 10.37 -17.60 -5.66
C SER A 349 11.63 -16.86 -6.09
N ILE A 350 11.70 -16.46 -7.36
CA ILE A 350 12.85 -15.78 -7.94
C ILE A 350 12.41 -14.42 -8.45
N GLY A 351 13.21 -13.40 -8.17
CA GLY A 351 13.07 -12.05 -8.72
C GLY A 351 14.42 -11.55 -9.21
N VAL A 352 14.50 -11.13 -10.47
CA VAL A 352 15.69 -10.47 -11.04
C VAL A 352 15.24 -9.18 -11.70
N LEU A 353 15.95 -8.09 -11.45
CA LEU A 353 15.71 -6.77 -12.03
C LEU A 353 17.02 -6.21 -12.55
N GLY A 354 16.99 -5.57 -13.72
CA GLY A 354 18.08 -4.76 -14.26
C GLY A 354 17.53 -3.50 -14.91
N ASN A 355 18.14 -2.35 -14.66
CA ASN A 355 17.75 -1.08 -15.26
C ASN A 355 18.98 -0.24 -15.58
N GLN A 356 18.92 0.46 -16.70
CA GLN A 356 19.94 1.44 -17.07
C GLN A 356 19.32 2.84 -17.10
N THR A 357 19.97 3.77 -16.42
CA THR A 357 19.64 5.20 -16.50
C THR A 357 20.67 5.96 -17.32
N GLY A 358 20.28 7.13 -17.83
CA GLY A 358 21.13 8.04 -18.58
C GLY A 358 20.33 9.15 -19.24
N GLU A 359 20.90 9.72 -20.30
CA GLU A 359 20.26 10.74 -21.12
C GLU A 359 19.56 10.09 -22.33
N PHE A 360 18.37 10.57 -22.69
CA PHE A 360 17.60 10.03 -23.82
C PHE A 360 17.54 11.06 -24.96
N GLY A 361 18.12 10.71 -26.11
CA GLY A 361 18.44 11.64 -27.22
C GLY A 361 17.29 12.11 -28.11
N LEU A 362 16.04 12.18 -27.64
CA LEU A 362 14.92 12.72 -28.41
C LEU A 362 14.31 13.92 -27.67
N ALA A 363 14.75 15.12 -28.07
CA ALA A 363 14.17 16.42 -27.74
C ALA A 363 14.10 16.79 -26.23
N GLU A 364 15.16 16.55 -25.47
CA GLU A 364 15.29 17.13 -24.13
C GLU A 364 16.16 18.39 -24.17
N THR A 365 15.57 19.54 -23.86
CA THR A 365 16.22 20.86 -23.86
C THR A 365 16.65 21.33 -22.46
N ALA A 366 16.81 20.43 -21.49
CA ALA A 366 17.25 20.78 -20.13
C ALA A 366 18.69 20.33 -19.84
N SER A 367 19.54 21.32 -19.55
CA SER A 367 20.99 21.24 -19.30
C SER A 367 21.36 20.78 -17.88
N SER A 368 20.79 19.67 -17.41
CA SER A 368 21.25 19.02 -16.16
C SER A 368 21.98 17.72 -16.49
N GLU A 369 23.20 17.55 -15.99
CA GLU A 369 23.91 16.27 -16.10
C GLU A 369 23.04 15.16 -15.50
N LYS A 370 22.57 14.24 -16.34
CA LYS A 370 21.74 13.10 -15.92
C LYS A 370 22.63 11.97 -15.45
N GLU A 371 22.26 11.37 -14.32
CA GLU A 371 22.96 10.23 -13.75
C GLU A 371 22.85 9.00 -14.68
N ALA A 372 24.00 8.59 -15.23
CA ALA A 372 24.17 7.33 -15.93
C ALA A 372 24.56 6.22 -14.94
N ALA A 373 23.60 5.36 -14.59
CA ALA A 373 23.81 4.29 -13.63
C ALA A 373 23.13 2.98 -14.05
N TRP A 374 23.69 1.88 -13.56
CA TRP A 374 23.15 0.53 -13.67
C TRP A 374 22.60 0.10 -12.32
N PHE A 375 21.29 -0.18 -12.28
CA PHE A 375 20.62 -0.73 -11.12
C PHE A 375 20.34 -2.21 -11.37
N SER A 376 20.58 -3.06 -10.37
CA SER A 376 20.19 -4.46 -10.42
C SER A 376 19.73 -4.97 -9.06
N ALA A 377 18.79 -5.91 -9.08
CA ALA A 377 18.35 -6.61 -7.89
C ALA A 377 18.18 -8.10 -8.19
N VAL A 378 18.59 -8.96 -7.25
CA VAL A 378 18.42 -10.41 -7.31
C VAL A 378 17.86 -10.89 -5.99
N ARG A 379 16.71 -11.58 -6.08
CA ARG A 379 15.99 -12.17 -4.96
C ARG A 379 15.81 -13.66 -5.21
N VAL A 380 16.09 -14.44 -4.17
CA VAL A 380 15.64 -15.83 -4.08
C VAL A 380 14.98 -16.04 -2.72
N LYS A 381 13.72 -16.47 -2.71
CA LYS A 381 13.03 -16.97 -1.52
C LYS A 381 12.80 -18.47 -1.67
N ARG A 382 12.98 -19.21 -0.58
CA ARG A 382 12.66 -20.63 -0.50
C ARG A 382 11.54 -20.84 0.50
N ASP A 383 10.48 -21.48 0.04
CA ASP A 383 9.41 -21.98 0.90
C ASP A 383 9.92 -23.15 1.73
N ILE A 384 9.73 -23.06 3.04
CA ILE A 384 10.05 -24.08 4.03
C ILE A 384 8.81 -24.35 4.89
N PHE A 385 8.64 -25.59 5.34
CA PHE A 385 7.42 -26.00 6.05
C PHE A 385 6.15 -25.67 5.24
N LYS A 386 4.99 -25.58 5.89
CA LYS A 386 3.71 -25.31 5.20
C LYS A 386 3.51 -23.83 4.84
N ARG A 387 3.95 -22.90 5.70
CA ARG A 387 3.61 -21.47 5.63
C ARG A 387 4.80 -20.53 5.94
N SER A 388 6.03 -21.04 5.88
CA SER A 388 7.24 -20.30 6.25
C SER A 388 8.22 -20.14 5.08
N ASN A 389 9.02 -19.10 5.05
CA ASN A 389 10.08 -18.96 4.06
C ASN A 389 11.31 -18.26 4.61
N VAL A 390 12.39 -18.44 3.88
CA VAL A 390 13.66 -17.75 4.06
C VAL A 390 14.09 -17.19 2.71
N GLY A 391 14.73 -16.04 2.71
CA GLY A 391 15.12 -15.37 1.49
C GLY A 391 16.49 -14.72 1.58
N ILE A 392 17.06 -14.50 0.40
CA ILE A 392 18.23 -13.63 0.20
C ILE A 392 17.88 -12.55 -0.83
N LEU A 393 18.34 -11.33 -0.62
CA LEU A 393 18.19 -10.21 -1.54
C LEU A 393 19.55 -9.54 -1.70
N PHE A 394 19.92 -9.23 -2.94
CA PHE A 394 21.06 -8.39 -3.27
C PHE A 394 20.60 -7.28 -4.21
N VAL A 395 21.04 -6.05 -3.94
CA VAL A 395 20.71 -4.86 -4.72
C VAL A 395 22.01 -4.09 -4.99
N ASN A 396 22.17 -3.61 -6.21
CA ASN A 396 23.34 -2.87 -6.66
C ASN A 396 22.90 -1.65 -7.45
N LYS A 397 23.58 -0.53 -7.18
CA LYS A 397 23.64 0.65 -8.04
C LYS A 397 25.12 0.86 -8.39
N GLU A 398 25.41 0.95 -9.68
CA GLU A 398 26.75 1.23 -10.19
C GLU A 398 26.69 2.44 -11.11
N GLN A 399 27.43 3.50 -10.79
CA GLN A 399 27.46 4.74 -11.56
C GLN A 399 28.72 4.77 -12.43
N GLY A 400 28.52 5.01 -13.73
CA GLY A 400 29.62 5.19 -14.70
C GLY A 400 30.12 6.63 -14.75
N GLY A 401 31.28 6.86 -15.36
CA GLY A 401 31.89 8.19 -15.51
C GLY A 401 33.35 8.26 -15.05
N SER A 402 33.87 9.49 -14.86
CA SER A 402 35.21 9.75 -14.33
C SER A 402 35.37 9.32 -12.87
N ASP A 403 34.29 9.43 -12.08
CA ASP A 403 34.25 9.00 -10.68
C ASP A 403 33.36 7.75 -10.54
N ARG A 404 33.93 6.59 -10.87
CA ARG A 404 33.22 5.31 -10.71
C ARG A 404 32.85 5.10 -9.25
N TRP A 405 31.56 4.91 -8.99
CA TRP A 405 31.01 4.70 -7.65
C TRP A 405 30.00 3.56 -7.65
N HIS A 406 29.87 2.87 -6.52
CA HIS A 406 28.83 1.86 -6.35
C HIS A 406 28.21 1.89 -4.96
N SER A 407 26.94 1.52 -4.89
CA SER A 407 26.24 1.19 -3.66
C SER A 407 25.68 -0.22 -3.76
N ARG A 408 26.05 -1.08 -2.83
CA ARG A 408 25.60 -2.48 -2.80
C ARG A 408 25.00 -2.79 -1.45
N VAL A 409 23.89 -3.50 -1.46
CA VAL A 409 23.20 -3.91 -0.23
C VAL A 409 22.78 -5.36 -0.39
N GLY A 410 23.06 -6.17 0.63
CA GLY A 410 22.68 -7.57 0.66
C GLY A 410 22.03 -7.91 1.99
N GLY A 411 21.05 -8.82 1.98
CA GLY A 411 20.41 -9.26 3.20
C GLY A 411 19.82 -10.66 3.11
N VAL A 412 19.63 -11.25 4.28
CA VAL A 412 18.90 -12.49 4.49
C VAL A 412 17.71 -12.21 5.39
N ASP A 413 16.57 -12.80 5.09
CA ASP A 413 15.33 -12.59 5.83
C ASP A 413 14.55 -13.89 5.99
N MET A 414 13.64 -13.88 6.95
CA MET A 414 12.77 -15.00 7.26
C MET A 414 11.38 -14.53 7.65
N ASN A 415 10.39 -15.31 7.24
CA ASN A 415 9.01 -15.21 7.70
C ASN A 415 8.56 -16.61 8.11
N LEU A 416 8.46 -16.88 9.41
CA LEU A 416 8.12 -18.18 9.95
C LEU A 416 6.73 -18.12 10.60
N ALA A 417 5.78 -18.87 10.04
CA ALA A 417 4.47 -19.10 10.66
C ALA A 417 4.54 -20.38 11.51
N LEU A 418 4.46 -20.22 12.83
CA LEU A 418 4.46 -21.31 13.80
C LEU A 418 3.02 -21.61 14.24
N GLY A 419 2.38 -22.56 13.55
CA GLY A 419 0.94 -22.78 13.68
C GLY A 419 0.12 -21.63 13.07
N LYS A 420 -1.13 -21.45 13.51
CA LYS A 420 -2.03 -20.38 13.01
C LYS A 420 -1.94 -19.05 13.77
N THR A 421 -1.18 -19.01 14.85
CA THR A 421 -1.22 -17.92 15.85
C THR A 421 0.09 -17.16 15.96
N TYR A 422 1.23 -17.85 15.84
CA TYR A 422 2.54 -17.26 16.09
C TYR A 422 3.30 -17.00 14.79
N HIS A 423 3.93 -15.84 14.71
CA HIS A 423 4.74 -15.41 13.58
C HIS A 423 6.09 -14.92 14.07
N LEU A 424 7.16 -15.31 13.38
CA LEU A 424 8.51 -14.80 13.60
C LEU A 424 9.03 -14.25 12.27
N THR A 425 9.20 -12.94 12.21
CA THR A 425 9.77 -12.25 11.05
C THR A 425 11.13 -11.69 11.42
N GLY A 426 12.11 -11.79 10.54
CA GLY A 426 13.43 -11.20 10.81
C GLY A 426 14.22 -10.93 9.55
N GLN A 427 15.20 -10.04 9.67
CA GLN A 427 16.14 -9.74 8.60
C GLN A 427 17.50 -9.34 9.18
N TYR A 428 18.56 -9.72 8.49
CA TYR A 428 19.91 -9.19 8.65
C TYR A 428 20.38 -8.65 7.29
N ALA A 429 20.88 -7.42 7.25
CA ALA A 429 21.36 -6.78 6.04
C ALA A 429 22.69 -6.06 6.27
N GLY A 430 23.49 -5.95 5.22
CA GLY A 430 24.74 -5.18 5.19
C GLY A 430 24.80 -4.30 3.95
N SER A 431 25.35 -3.10 4.10
CA SER A 431 25.60 -2.16 3.01
C SER A 431 27.09 -2.01 2.73
N PHE A 432 27.46 -1.89 1.47
CA PHE A 432 28.84 -1.79 1.01
C PHE A 432 28.97 -0.59 0.07
N HIS A 433 29.76 0.38 0.51
CA HIS A 433 30.10 1.59 -0.22
C HIS A 433 31.62 1.80 -0.16
N PRO A 434 32.26 2.34 -1.22
CA PRO A 434 33.68 2.66 -1.16
C PRO A 434 34.00 3.58 0.02
N GLY A 435 34.93 3.16 0.89
CA GLY A 435 35.37 3.90 2.07
C GLY A 435 34.71 3.51 3.41
N GLU A 436 33.70 2.62 3.41
CA GLU A 436 33.00 2.18 4.63
C GLU A 436 32.94 0.64 4.77
N ASP A 437 33.99 0.06 5.36
CA ASP A 437 34.13 -1.41 5.45
C ASP A 437 33.65 -2.03 6.77
N SER A 438 33.21 -1.23 7.75
CA SER A 438 32.79 -1.74 9.06
C SER A 438 31.61 -0.97 9.66
N ASN A 439 30.89 -1.63 10.57
CA ASN A 439 29.72 -1.07 11.28
C ASN A 439 28.60 -0.62 10.32
N ASN A 440 28.39 -1.40 9.26
CA ASN A 440 27.52 -1.16 8.13
C ASN A 440 26.43 -2.23 8.00
N SER A 441 25.91 -2.72 9.14
CA SER A 441 24.86 -3.72 9.18
C SER A 441 23.61 -3.27 9.93
N ALA A 442 22.48 -3.86 9.57
CA ALA A 442 21.23 -3.70 10.28
C ALA A 442 20.54 -5.05 10.45
N TRP A 443 19.81 -5.20 11.54
CA TRP A 443 18.97 -6.37 11.76
C TRP A 443 17.68 -6.02 12.47
N THR A 444 16.67 -6.85 12.26
CA THR A 444 15.38 -6.79 12.94
C THR A 444 14.86 -8.20 13.20
N LEU A 445 14.15 -8.38 14.30
CA LEU A 445 13.46 -9.61 14.68
C LEU A 445 12.15 -9.24 15.37
N ASP A 446 11.02 -9.65 14.81
CA ASP A 446 9.69 -9.46 15.36
C ASP A 446 9.04 -10.81 15.63
N PHE A 447 8.63 -11.03 16.88
CA PHE A 447 7.80 -12.16 17.26
C PHE A 447 6.41 -11.66 17.60
N ALA A 448 5.40 -12.19 16.91
CA ALA A 448 4.02 -11.81 17.08
C ALA A 448 3.13 -13.02 17.40
N GLN A 449 2.18 -12.82 18.30
CA GLN A 449 1.06 -13.69 18.59
C GLN A 449 -0.22 -12.96 18.18
N ARG A 450 -1.00 -13.52 17.26
CA ARG A 450 -2.25 -12.92 16.79
C ARG A 450 -3.38 -13.94 16.82
N ASN A 451 -4.47 -13.57 17.48
CA ASN A 451 -5.76 -14.25 17.43
C ASN A 451 -6.89 -13.20 17.26
N TYR A 452 -8.14 -13.65 17.19
CA TYR A 452 -9.29 -12.77 16.98
C TYR A 452 -9.57 -11.76 18.11
N LEU A 453 -8.99 -11.96 19.31
CA LEU A 453 -9.12 -11.06 20.45
C LEU A 453 -7.83 -10.30 20.75
N TRP A 454 -6.69 -10.97 20.64
CA TRP A 454 -5.39 -10.50 21.09
C TRP A 454 -4.42 -10.40 19.92
N SER A 455 -3.73 -9.27 19.82
CA SER A 455 -2.57 -9.11 18.95
C SER A 455 -1.44 -8.51 19.75
N SER A 456 -0.40 -9.33 20.00
CA SER A 456 0.79 -8.95 20.75
C SER A 456 2.04 -9.17 19.91
N SER A 457 3.00 -8.25 19.97
CA SER A 457 4.31 -8.44 19.35
C SER A 457 5.45 -7.86 20.18
N ILE A 458 6.63 -8.46 20.02
CA ILE A 458 7.91 -7.94 20.50
C ILE A 458 8.88 -7.85 19.33
N GLY A 459 9.35 -6.63 19.07
CA GLY A 459 10.31 -6.31 18.03
C GLY A 459 11.66 -5.90 18.62
N LEU A 460 12.73 -6.46 18.08
CA LEU A 460 14.11 -6.08 18.35
C LEU A 460 14.72 -5.54 17.06
N GLU A 461 15.50 -4.48 17.16
CA GLU A 461 16.12 -3.86 15.98
C GLU A 461 17.47 -3.22 16.35
N ARG A 462 18.41 -3.30 15.41
CA ARG A 462 19.63 -2.50 15.41
C ARG A 462 19.92 -2.04 14.00
N VAL A 463 20.20 -0.74 13.86
CA VAL A 463 20.77 -0.13 12.66
C VAL A 463 22.11 0.46 13.03
N ALA A 464 23.19 -0.02 12.42
CA ALA A 464 24.51 0.51 12.67
C ALA A 464 24.71 1.89 12.01
N PRO A 465 25.55 2.77 12.58
CA PRO A 465 25.80 4.11 12.04
C PRO A 465 26.19 4.19 10.56
N HIS A 466 27.02 3.27 10.06
CA HIS A 466 27.45 3.24 8.65
C HIS A 466 26.55 2.34 7.78
N PHE A 467 25.43 1.83 8.30
CA PHE A 467 24.48 1.11 7.45
C PHE A 467 23.72 2.13 6.59
N GLU A 468 23.99 2.16 5.30
CA GLU A 468 23.41 3.14 4.37
C GLU A 468 22.82 2.44 3.15
N ILE A 469 21.55 2.73 2.86
CA ILE A 469 20.81 2.08 1.77
C ILE A 469 20.09 3.08 0.88
N ASN A 470 20.10 4.38 1.16
CA ASN A 470 19.27 5.36 0.46
C ASN A 470 19.65 5.59 -1.01
N GLU A 471 20.72 4.99 -1.52
CA GLU A 471 21.04 4.98 -2.95
C GLU A 471 20.27 3.92 -3.74
N THR A 472 19.88 2.80 -3.11
CA THR A 472 19.11 1.71 -3.74
C THR A 472 17.73 1.49 -3.10
N GLY A 473 17.59 1.86 -1.84
CA GLY A 473 16.47 1.61 -0.93
C GLY A 473 15.95 2.89 -0.27
N TYR A 474 15.28 2.72 0.85
CA TYR A 474 14.75 3.82 1.67
C TYR A 474 14.91 3.54 3.17
N LEU A 475 15.62 4.44 3.85
CA LEU A 475 15.78 4.43 5.30
C LEU A 475 15.81 5.87 5.82
N ARG A 476 14.87 6.22 6.71
CA ARG A 476 14.86 7.52 7.40
C ARG A 476 15.99 7.57 8.43
N LYS A 477 17.19 7.88 7.95
CA LYS A 477 18.43 7.91 8.72
C LYS A 477 19.31 9.05 8.24
N GLU A 478 19.95 9.71 9.21
CA GLU A 478 21.04 10.64 8.91
C GLU A 478 22.33 9.85 8.70
N GLN A 479 23.19 10.33 7.81
CA GLN A 479 24.52 9.75 7.63
C GLN A 479 25.24 9.68 8.98
N ASN A 480 25.94 8.57 9.26
CA ASN A 480 26.69 8.35 10.50
C ASN A 480 25.86 8.28 11.81
N ARG A 481 24.53 8.11 11.73
CA ARG A 481 23.65 7.91 12.91
C ARG A 481 22.94 6.56 12.87
N GLY A 482 23.16 5.71 13.86
CA GLY A 482 22.45 4.44 14.05
C GLY A 482 21.51 4.46 15.25
N TRP A 483 20.90 3.31 15.54
CA TRP A 483 20.13 3.10 16.77
C TRP A 483 19.96 1.62 17.10
N GLN A 484 19.54 1.37 18.33
CA GLN A 484 18.99 0.09 18.75
C GLN A 484 17.63 0.32 19.37
N ARG A 485 16.67 -0.57 19.14
CA ARG A 485 15.37 -0.48 19.80
C ARG A 485 14.80 -1.84 20.18
N VAL A 486 14.01 -1.81 21.25
CA VAL A 486 13.07 -2.85 21.65
C VAL A 486 11.69 -2.22 21.61
N GLN A 487 10.76 -2.86 20.91
CA GLN A 487 9.37 -2.43 20.82
C GLN A 487 8.46 -3.56 21.27
N MET A 488 7.41 -3.22 22.01
CA MET A 488 6.36 -4.12 22.40
C MET A 488 5.04 -3.47 22.05
N ARG A 489 4.10 -4.23 21.51
CA ARG A 489 2.73 -3.81 21.27
C ARG A 489 1.82 -4.92 21.73
N THR A 490 0.75 -4.58 22.43
CA THR A 490 -0.34 -5.50 22.74
C THR A 490 -1.65 -4.80 22.52
N SER A 491 -2.62 -5.52 21.99
CA SER A 491 -3.97 -5.03 21.75
C SER A 491 -4.98 -6.11 22.08
N TYR A 492 -6.11 -5.69 22.63
CA TYR A 492 -7.23 -6.53 22.99
C TYR A 492 -8.51 -5.93 22.41
N SER A 493 -9.20 -6.71 21.57
CA SER A 493 -10.35 -6.25 20.80
C SER A 493 -11.60 -7.13 21.01
N PRO A 494 -12.19 -7.17 22.21
CA PRO A 494 -13.35 -8.00 22.50
C PRO A 494 -14.63 -7.51 21.80
N PRO A 495 -15.52 -8.44 21.42
CA PRO A 495 -16.85 -8.07 20.99
C PRO A 495 -17.67 -7.52 22.17
N TRP A 496 -18.49 -6.51 21.91
CA TRP A 496 -19.49 -5.99 22.83
C TRP A 496 -20.84 -5.86 22.10
N GLY A 497 -21.64 -6.93 22.16
CA GLY A 497 -22.81 -7.08 21.30
C GLY A 497 -22.38 -7.27 19.85
N THR A 498 -22.90 -6.44 18.95
CA THR A 498 -22.50 -6.41 17.54
C THR A 498 -21.31 -5.49 17.23
N ARG A 499 -20.81 -4.78 18.25
CA ARG A 499 -19.71 -3.82 18.15
C ARG A 499 -18.40 -4.43 18.63
N GLN A 500 -17.28 -3.77 18.34
CA GLN A 500 -15.97 -4.20 18.85
C GLN A 500 -15.35 -3.08 19.69
N PHE A 501 -15.04 -3.37 20.95
CA PHE A 501 -14.17 -2.50 21.72
C PHE A 501 -12.73 -2.85 21.36
N PHE A 502 -11.85 -1.87 21.23
CA PHE A 502 -10.43 -2.12 21.08
C PHE A 502 -9.63 -1.29 22.09
N SER A 503 -8.56 -1.89 22.58
CA SER A 503 -7.61 -1.23 23.46
C SER A 503 -6.21 -1.69 23.12
N GLY A 504 -5.27 -0.77 23.10
CA GLY A 504 -3.87 -1.00 22.78
C GLY A 504 -2.95 -0.39 23.82
N ILE A 505 -1.84 -1.06 24.07
CA ILE A 505 -0.69 -0.51 24.77
C ILE A 505 0.55 -0.82 23.95
N SER A 506 1.39 0.19 23.75
CA SER A 506 2.69 0.00 23.12
C SER A 506 3.80 0.68 23.90
N GLY A 507 4.98 0.10 23.84
CA GLY A 507 6.20 0.61 24.46
C GLY A 507 7.36 0.44 23.52
N ARG A 508 8.19 1.48 23.38
CA ARG A 508 9.43 1.47 22.60
C ARG A 508 10.53 2.04 23.45
N LEU A 509 11.59 1.27 23.64
CA LEU A 509 12.85 1.72 24.23
C LEU A 509 13.89 1.77 23.11
N SER A 510 14.63 2.86 22.99
CA SER A 510 15.67 2.98 21.97
C SER A 510 16.89 3.74 22.46
N ARG A 511 18.03 3.47 21.84
CA ARG A 511 19.28 4.18 22.08
C ARG A 511 19.84 4.63 20.73
N SER A 512 20.16 5.92 20.60
CA SER A 512 20.85 6.43 19.42
C SER A 512 22.33 6.05 19.44
N LEU A 513 22.91 5.84 18.27
CA LEU A 513 24.32 5.57 18.08
C LEU A 513 24.88 6.66 17.17
N TYR A 514 25.91 7.38 17.60
CA TYR A 514 26.54 8.44 16.82
C TYR A 514 28.03 8.12 16.65
N THR A 515 28.61 8.51 15.52
CA THR A 515 30.06 8.42 15.30
C THR A 515 30.74 9.78 15.55
N PRO A 516 32.07 9.82 15.74
CA PRO A 516 32.81 11.08 15.81
C PRO A 516 32.60 11.97 14.58
N GLU A 517 32.48 11.38 13.39
CA GLU A 517 32.25 12.07 12.12
C GLU A 517 30.89 12.76 12.10
N TYR A 518 29.86 12.12 12.69
CA TYR A 518 28.55 12.76 12.87
C TYR A 518 28.66 14.06 13.67
N PHE A 519 29.36 14.02 14.81
CA PHE A 519 29.53 15.18 15.67
C PHE A 519 30.44 16.25 15.06
N ALA A 520 31.43 15.86 14.26
CA ALA A 520 32.26 16.81 13.51
C ALA A 520 31.41 17.57 12.48
N ALA A 521 30.65 16.83 11.65
CA ALA A 521 29.78 17.41 10.64
C ALA A 521 28.63 18.24 11.24
N TRP A 522 28.08 17.82 12.39
CA TRP A 522 27.06 18.61 13.09
C TRP A 522 27.61 19.93 13.63
N ARG A 523 28.79 19.93 14.26
CA ARG A 523 29.45 21.16 14.76
C ARG A 523 29.83 22.11 13.64
N GLU A 524 30.24 21.59 12.48
CA GLU A 524 30.53 22.41 11.31
C GLU A 524 29.26 23.09 10.77
N ARG A 525 28.13 22.38 10.75
CA ARG A 525 26.84 22.95 10.32
C ARG A 525 26.20 23.89 11.34
N ASN A 526 26.53 23.76 12.63
CA ASN A 526 25.91 24.52 13.72
C ASN A 526 26.98 25.06 14.70
N PRO A 527 27.89 25.94 14.26
CA PRO A 527 29.03 26.40 15.06
C PRO A 527 28.63 27.17 16.32
N GLU A 528 27.42 27.73 16.35
CA GLU A 528 26.83 28.47 17.47
C GLU A 528 26.16 27.58 18.53
N LEU A 529 25.94 26.29 18.24
CA LEU A 529 25.24 25.37 19.14
C LEU A 529 26.22 24.46 19.89
N SER A 530 25.93 24.23 21.18
CA SER A 530 26.66 23.27 22.01
C SER A 530 25.78 22.05 22.31
N LEU A 531 26.41 20.89 22.48
CA LEU A 531 25.71 19.70 22.99
C LEU A 531 25.19 19.98 24.40
N SER A 532 23.97 19.53 24.69
CA SER A 532 23.42 19.62 26.06
C SER A 532 24.23 18.69 26.98
N PRO A 533 24.60 19.12 28.20
CA PRO A 533 25.24 18.25 29.18
C PRO A 533 24.42 16.98 29.48
N GLU A 534 23.09 17.10 29.47
CA GLU A 534 22.16 16.00 29.66
C GLU A 534 22.16 15.01 28.48
N PHE A 535 22.44 15.49 27.26
CA PHE A 535 22.60 14.64 26.08
C PHE A 535 23.86 13.77 26.18
N ASP A 536 24.98 14.35 26.64
CA ASP A 536 26.26 13.64 26.77
C ASP A 536 26.18 12.47 27.76
N GLU A 537 25.31 12.57 28.77
CA GLU A 537 25.14 11.54 29.79
C GLU A 537 24.12 10.44 29.43
N ASP A 538 23.13 10.72 28.56
CA ASP A 538 22.02 9.78 28.34
C ASP A 538 21.39 9.80 26.93
N LEU A 539 21.80 8.83 26.09
CA LEU A 539 21.27 8.60 24.74
C LEU A 539 19.97 7.75 24.69
N LEU A 540 19.37 7.44 25.84
CA LEU A 540 18.22 6.54 25.93
C LEU A 540 16.89 7.29 25.71
N ARG A 541 16.13 6.87 24.70
CA ARG A 541 14.77 7.36 24.42
C ARG A 541 13.75 6.28 24.78
N TRP A 542 12.62 6.70 25.31
CA TRP A 542 11.47 5.80 25.50
C TRP A 542 10.20 6.45 24.99
N HIS A 543 9.28 5.65 24.51
CA HIS A 543 7.95 6.07 24.07
C HIS A 543 6.96 5.03 24.55
N VAL A 544 5.93 5.43 25.28
CA VAL A 544 4.85 4.57 25.75
C VAL A 544 3.56 5.19 25.28
N SER A 545 2.69 4.39 24.67
CA SER A 545 1.38 4.82 24.23
C SER A 545 0.30 3.86 24.70
N ALA A 546 -0.89 4.41 24.90
CA ALA A 546 -2.11 3.66 25.14
C ALA A 546 -3.21 4.26 24.27
N ASP A 547 -4.02 3.39 23.69
CA ASP A 547 -5.15 3.73 22.86
C ASP A 547 -6.38 2.94 23.31
N VAL A 548 -7.53 3.56 23.19
CA VAL A 548 -8.83 2.93 23.42
C VAL A 548 -9.80 3.45 22.37
N GLY A 549 -10.66 2.59 21.88
CA GLY A 549 -11.69 2.99 20.95
C GLY A 549 -12.77 1.95 20.82
N MET A 550 -13.75 2.29 20.00
CA MET A 550 -14.90 1.46 19.75
C MET A 550 -15.29 1.54 18.29
N ASP A 551 -15.44 0.37 17.69
CA ASP A 551 -15.93 0.17 16.34
C ASP A 551 -17.47 0.14 16.36
N PHE A 552 -18.06 0.94 15.48
CA PHE A 552 -19.48 1.15 15.33
C PHE A 552 -19.98 0.85 13.91
N ARG A 553 -19.30 0.01 13.12
CA ARG A 553 -19.58 -0.31 11.69
C ARG A 553 -21.05 -0.50 11.30
N GLU A 554 -21.94 -0.88 12.23
CA GLU A 554 -23.39 -0.96 12.03
C GLU A 554 -24.17 0.36 12.13
N THR A 555 -23.49 1.50 12.37
CA THR A 555 -24.14 2.80 12.66
C THR A 555 -23.65 3.91 11.73
N LEU A 556 -24.05 5.15 12.01
CA LEU A 556 -23.57 6.34 11.30
C LEU A 556 -22.09 6.61 11.57
N VAL A 557 -21.60 6.28 12.77
CA VAL A 557 -20.19 6.40 13.16
C VAL A 557 -19.52 5.05 12.84
N ASP A 558 -18.33 5.07 12.23
CA ASP A 558 -17.54 3.88 11.92
C ASP A 558 -16.61 3.56 13.09
N ASP A 559 -15.85 4.54 13.55
CA ASP A 559 -15.01 4.41 14.74
C ASP A 559 -14.96 5.68 15.59
N ILE A 560 -14.55 5.49 16.84
CA ILE A 560 -14.12 6.57 17.73
C ILE A 560 -12.86 6.09 18.43
N MET A 561 -11.80 6.87 18.39
CA MET A 561 -10.53 6.55 19.03
C MET A 561 -10.03 7.69 19.91
N LEU A 562 -9.48 7.33 21.06
CA LEU A 562 -8.69 8.18 21.92
C LEU A 562 -7.33 7.55 22.11
N TYR A 563 -6.27 8.34 21.96
CA TYR A 563 -4.93 7.88 22.27
C TYR A 563 -4.16 8.90 23.09
N TYR A 564 -3.28 8.38 23.92
CA TYR A 564 -2.29 9.13 24.67
C TYR A 564 -0.94 8.47 24.49
N TYR A 565 0.09 9.28 24.30
CA TYR A 565 1.45 8.82 24.38
C TYR A 565 2.28 9.76 25.22
N ARG A 566 3.32 9.19 25.80
CA ARG A 566 4.38 9.91 26.47
C ARG A 566 5.70 9.39 25.97
N SER A 567 6.62 10.28 25.65
CA SER A 567 7.99 9.89 25.33
C SER A 567 9.01 10.75 26.06
N ARG A 568 10.22 10.20 26.18
CA ARG A 568 11.43 10.97 26.41
C ARG A 568 12.19 10.99 25.11
N GLU A 569 12.33 12.18 24.56
CA GLU A 569 13.12 12.44 23.37
C GLU A 569 14.51 12.94 23.79
N VAL A 570 15.51 12.56 22.99
CA VAL A 570 16.91 12.91 23.21
C VAL A 570 17.45 13.39 21.87
N GLU A 571 17.68 14.69 21.77
CA GLU A 571 18.31 15.34 20.63
C GLU A 571 19.57 16.10 21.08
N LEU A 572 20.41 16.52 20.14
CA LEU A 572 21.80 16.93 20.41
C LEU A 572 21.89 18.12 21.38
N THR A 573 20.96 19.05 21.27
CA THR A 573 20.93 20.29 22.04
C THR A 573 20.02 20.23 23.26
N GLU A 574 19.13 19.23 23.35
CA GLU A 574 18.11 19.17 24.40
C GLU A 574 17.59 17.75 24.63
N VAL A 575 17.29 17.45 25.89
CA VAL A 575 16.59 16.25 26.33
C VAL A 575 15.28 16.66 26.98
N PHE A 576 14.15 16.13 26.48
CA PHE A 576 12.84 16.53 26.98
C PHE A 576 11.87 15.35 27.07
N VAL A 577 10.84 15.52 27.90
CA VAL A 577 9.72 14.57 28.00
C VAL A 577 8.54 15.18 27.26
N ALA A 578 8.09 14.48 26.23
CA ALA A 578 6.99 14.86 25.39
C ALA A 578 5.71 14.15 25.81
N ASP A 579 4.62 14.89 25.90
CA ASP A 579 3.27 14.36 26.03
C ASP A 579 2.51 14.58 24.72
N GLY A 580 1.67 13.61 24.34
CA GLY A 580 0.79 13.76 23.19
C GLY A 580 -0.53 13.03 23.41
N TYR A 581 -1.62 13.63 22.93
CA TYR A 581 -2.94 13.05 22.98
C TYR A 581 -3.73 13.46 21.75
N GLY A 582 -4.59 12.57 21.30
CA GLY A 582 -5.44 12.83 20.17
C GLY A 582 -6.78 12.14 20.26
N PHE A 583 -7.66 12.59 19.39
CA PHE A 583 -9.03 12.12 19.24
C PHE A 583 -9.33 11.99 17.75
N GLU A 584 -9.90 10.86 17.38
CA GLU A 584 -10.33 10.57 16.01
C GLU A 584 -11.78 10.08 16.04
N ILE A 585 -12.55 10.55 15.06
CA ILE A 585 -13.90 10.07 14.80
C ILE A 585 -14.11 9.98 13.30
N ASP A 586 -14.51 8.80 12.84
CA ASP A 586 -14.92 8.56 11.48
C ASP A 586 -16.40 8.22 11.41
N THR A 587 -17.08 8.78 10.41
CA THR A 587 -18.42 8.32 10.02
C THR A 587 -18.32 7.23 8.97
N ASN A 588 -19.34 6.38 8.90
CA ASN A 588 -19.37 5.26 7.99
C ASN A 588 -19.28 5.73 6.52
N SER A 589 -18.20 5.30 5.86
CA SER A 589 -17.81 5.72 4.51
C SER A 589 -18.83 5.39 3.41
N THR A 590 -19.85 4.57 3.70
CA THR A 590 -20.86 4.14 2.71
C THR A 590 -22.02 5.12 2.56
N TYR A 591 -22.21 6.00 3.54
CA TYR A 591 -23.22 7.05 3.47
C TYR A 591 -22.87 8.06 2.35
N PRO A 592 -23.88 8.77 1.81
CA PRO A 592 -23.64 9.84 0.84
C PRO A 592 -22.73 10.95 1.37
N ILE A 593 -22.64 11.12 2.69
CA ILE A 593 -21.71 12.04 3.34
C ILE A 593 -20.94 11.22 4.36
N ALA A 594 -19.61 11.20 4.22
CA ALA A 594 -18.68 10.68 5.19
C ALA A 594 -17.74 11.82 5.62
N ILE A 595 -17.44 11.89 6.91
CA ILE A 595 -16.59 12.86 7.56
C ILE A 595 -15.69 12.10 8.53
N GLY A 596 -14.40 12.44 8.54
CA GLY A 596 -13.40 12.05 9.51
C GLY A 596 -12.82 13.30 10.17
N ILE A 597 -12.68 13.31 11.49
CA ILE A 597 -12.07 14.41 12.24
C ILE A 597 -10.99 13.85 13.16
N GLY A 598 -9.75 14.28 12.93
CA GLY A 598 -8.61 14.03 13.80
C GLY A 598 -8.15 15.30 14.49
N ILE A 599 -7.94 15.25 15.81
CA ILE A 599 -7.37 16.35 16.58
C ILE A 599 -6.19 15.84 17.39
N ASP A 600 -5.06 16.52 17.31
CA ASP A 600 -3.83 16.17 17.98
C ASP A 600 -3.27 17.35 18.77
N PHE A 601 -2.76 17.06 19.96
CA PHE A 601 -1.94 17.96 20.76
C PHE A 601 -0.71 17.19 21.19
N SER A 602 0.47 17.69 20.85
CA SER A 602 1.72 17.00 21.16
C SER A 602 2.86 17.96 21.45
N ASP A 603 3.81 17.51 22.26
CA ASP A 603 5.13 18.11 22.29
C ASP A 603 6.00 17.49 21.18
N TYR A 604 6.90 18.29 20.59
CA TYR A 604 7.77 17.85 19.50
C TYR A 604 9.13 18.56 19.57
N PHE A 605 10.12 18.05 18.84
CA PHE A 605 11.41 18.74 18.66
C PHE A 605 11.43 19.47 17.31
N ASN A 606 11.67 20.77 17.33
CA ASN A 606 11.89 21.54 16.11
C ASN A 606 13.36 21.40 15.68
N PHE A 607 13.61 20.62 14.62
CA PHE A 607 14.97 20.41 14.09
C PHE A 607 15.60 21.66 13.47
N GLY A 608 14.80 22.63 13.00
CA GLY A 608 15.32 23.89 12.48
C GLY A 608 15.86 24.80 13.59
N ARG A 609 15.16 24.87 14.73
CA ARG A 609 15.58 25.69 15.89
C ARG A 609 16.44 24.93 16.91
N GLN A 610 16.54 23.61 16.77
CA GLN A 610 17.23 22.74 17.72
C GLN A 610 16.68 22.92 19.15
N GLN A 611 15.36 23.02 19.30
CA GLN A 611 14.68 23.18 20.60
C GLN A 611 13.34 22.42 20.63
N ALA A 612 12.90 22.07 21.83
CA ALA A 612 11.56 21.52 22.05
C ALA A 612 10.44 22.57 21.83
N GLY A 613 9.24 22.10 21.52
CA GLY A 613 8.06 22.92 21.28
C GLY A 613 6.77 22.13 21.40
N LYS A 614 5.64 22.79 21.11
CA LYS A 614 4.31 22.17 21.12
C LYS A 614 3.65 22.29 19.76
N GLN A 615 2.94 21.26 19.36
CA GLN A 615 2.17 21.21 18.13
C GLN A 615 0.70 20.96 18.46
N ARG A 616 -0.16 21.57 17.65
CA ARG A 616 -1.59 21.28 17.61
C ARG A 616 -1.97 21.05 16.17
N SER A 617 -2.70 19.99 15.88
CA SER A 617 -3.22 19.74 14.54
C SER A 617 -4.69 19.36 14.53
N LEU A 618 -5.34 19.72 13.44
CA LEU A 618 -6.69 19.34 13.07
C LEU A 618 -6.63 18.78 11.66
N LEU A 619 -7.14 17.57 11.49
CA LEU A 619 -7.36 16.91 10.22
C LEU A 619 -8.86 16.78 10.02
N LEU A 620 -9.34 17.20 8.86
CA LEU A 620 -10.72 17.03 8.41
C LEU A 620 -10.67 16.31 7.07
N GLU A 621 -11.22 15.12 7.03
CA GLU A 621 -11.46 14.37 5.81
C GLU A 621 -12.96 14.33 5.57
N SER A 622 -13.38 14.51 4.32
CA SER A 622 -14.80 14.43 4.00
C SER A 622 -15.03 13.93 2.59
N THR A 623 -16.05 13.11 2.41
CA THR A 623 -16.48 12.63 1.11
C THR A 623 -17.97 12.84 0.94
N LEU A 624 -18.35 13.57 -0.10
CA LEU A 624 -19.73 13.74 -0.56
C LEU A 624 -19.93 12.92 -1.83
N ARG A 625 -20.99 12.12 -1.87
CA ARG A 625 -21.38 11.26 -3.01
C ARG A 625 -22.85 11.50 -3.36
N PRO A 626 -23.17 12.58 -4.09
CA PRO A 626 -24.55 12.92 -4.45
C PRO A 626 -25.22 11.88 -5.34
N ARG A 627 -24.40 11.11 -6.08
CA ARG A 627 -24.81 10.01 -6.96
C ARG A 627 -23.81 8.86 -6.82
N SER A 628 -24.12 7.70 -7.40
CA SER A 628 -23.22 6.54 -7.39
C SER A 628 -21.94 6.77 -8.19
N ASN A 629 -21.98 7.60 -9.25
CA ASN A 629 -20.88 7.85 -10.18
C ASN A 629 -20.23 9.24 -10.01
N PHE A 630 -20.49 9.93 -8.91
CA PHE A 630 -19.92 11.25 -8.62
C PHE A 630 -19.51 11.38 -7.16
N SER A 631 -18.25 11.70 -6.91
CA SER A 631 -17.70 11.98 -5.58
C SER A 631 -16.99 13.32 -5.54
N ILE A 632 -17.05 13.96 -4.37
CA ILE A 632 -16.21 15.11 -3.99
C ILE A 632 -15.55 14.73 -2.67
N GLU A 633 -14.23 14.64 -2.67
CA GLU A 633 -13.39 14.46 -1.49
C GLU A 633 -12.80 15.82 -1.12
N LEU A 634 -12.81 16.17 0.16
CA LEU A 634 -12.18 17.37 0.70
C LEU A 634 -11.35 16.95 1.92
N ASP A 635 -10.05 17.14 1.81
CA ASP A 635 -9.05 16.83 2.83
C ASP A 635 -8.40 18.14 3.28
N SER A 636 -8.48 18.47 4.56
CA SER A 636 -7.96 19.71 5.11
C SER A 636 -7.19 19.48 6.40
N GLY A 637 -5.92 19.88 6.40
CA GLY A 637 -5.03 19.82 7.55
C GLY A 637 -4.65 21.22 8.00
N TYR A 638 -4.73 21.45 9.31
CA TYR A 638 -4.15 22.61 9.97
C TYR A 638 -3.17 22.13 11.03
N ALA A 639 -1.96 22.68 11.04
CA ALA A 639 -1.01 22.48 12.12
C ALA A 639 -0.49 23.84 12.62
N GLN A 640 -0.35 23.98 13.94
CA GLN A 640 0.27 25.12 14.58
C GLN A 640 1.38 24.62 15.48
N SER A 641 2.59 25.14 15.25
CA SER A 641 3.72 24.96 16.15
C SER A 641 3.91 26.17 17.07
N LEU A 642 4.31 25.88 18.30
CA LEU A 642 4.56 26.82 19.37
C LEU A 642 5.95 26.52 19.95
N ASP A 643 6.71 27.55 20.29
CA ASP A 643 7.95 27.39 21.05
C ASP A 643 7.69 27.17 22.55
N LEU A 644 8.76 26.98 23.33
CA LEU A 644 8.69 26.79 24.78
C LEU A 644 8.03 27.96 25.54
N ALA A 645 8.14 29.19 25.02
CA ALA A 645 7.50 30.36 25.59
C ALA A 645 6.00 30.44 25.22
N GLY A 646 5.51 29.52 24.38
CA GLY A 646 4.15 29.50 23.87
C GLY A 646 3.91 30.52 22.74
N ALA A 647 4.96 31.12 22.19
CA ALA A 647 4.85 31.96 21.02
C ALA A 647 4.69 31.08 19.77
N ILE A 648 3.93 31.56 18.79
CA ILE A 648 3.69 30.83 17.55
C ILE A 648 4.98 30.81 16.74
N ASP A 649 5.47 29.60 16.52
CA ASP A 649 6.64 29.30 15.70
C ASP A 649 6.24 29.12 14.23
N GLY A 650 5.12 28.43 13.99
CA GLY A 650 4.66 28.18 12.64
C GLY A 650 3.17 27.88 12.55
N ARG A 651 2.63 28.09 11.35
CA ARG A 651 1.25 27.75 10.98
C ARG A 651 1.25 27.16 9.58
N PHE A 652 0.68 25.97 9.46
CA PHE A 652 0.62 25.21 8.24
C PHE A 652 -0.84 24.90 7.97
N PHE A 653 -1.29 25.19 6.76
CA PHE A 653 -2.61 24.86 6.29
C PHE A 653 -2.50 24.25 4.91
N VAL A 654 -3.06 23.07 4.74
CA VAL A 654 -3.16 22.39 3.45
C VAL A 654 -4.61 21.98 3.29
N SER A 655 -5.22 22.36 2.17
CA SER A 655 -6.57 21.92 1.83
C SER A 655 -6.57 21.44 0.40
N SER A 656 -7.12 20.26 0.17
CA SER A 656 -7.25 19.68 -1.15
C SER A 656 -8.68 19.22 -1.39
N MET A 657 -9.15 19.40 -2.63
CA MET A 657 -10.45 18.95 -3.09
C MET A 657 -10.24 18.08 -4.32
N ARG A 658 -10.88 16.92 -4.35
CA ARG A 658 -10.92 16.03 -5.50
C ARG A 658 -12.37 15.76 -5.89
N ALA A 659 -12.78 16.25 -7.06
CA ALA A 659 -14.06 15.88 -7.65
C ALA A 659 -13.83 14.82 -8.74
N THR A 660 -14.48 13.66 -8.62
CA THR A 660 -14.40 12.59 -9.62
C THR A 660 -15.79 12.28 -10.16
N TYR A 661 -15.98 12.40 -11.47
CA TYR A 661 -17.17 11.97 -12.18
C TYR A 661 -16.85 10.80 -13.11
N LEU A 662 -17.59 9.70 -12.97
CA LEU A 662 -17.48 8.54 -13.84
C LEU A 662 -18.59 8.57 -14.89
N PHE A 663 -18.22 8.65 -16.17
CA PHE A 663 -19.16 8.53 -17.28
C PHE A 663 -19.55 7.06 -17.49
N THR A 664 -18.57 6.17 -17.37
CA THR A 664 -18.70 4.71 -17.31
C THR A 664 -17.73 4.17 -16.25
N ARG A 665 -17.69 2.85 -16.04
CA ARG A 665 -16.73 2.23 -15.11
C ARG A 665 -15.28 2.39 -15.60
N GLU A 666 -15.11 2.61 -16.90
CA GLU A 666 -13.84 2.70 -17.61
C GLU A 666 -13.45 4.14 -18.00
N SER A 667 -14.36 5.10 -17.86
CA SER A 667 -14.12 6.50 -18.26
C SER A 667 -14.50 7.49 -17.18
N PHE A 668 -13.58 8.40 -16.85
CA PHE A 668 -13.77 9.37 -15.79
C PHE A 668 -13.15 10.73 -16.10
N LEU A 669 -13.67 11.76 -15.45
CA LEU A 669 -13.05 13.05 -15.31
C LEU A 669 -12.79 13.30 -13.83
N ARG A 670 -11.57 13.74 -13.51
CA ARG A 670 -11.17 14.17 -12.19
C ARG A 670 -10.68 15.60 -12.23
N ILE A 671 -11.14 16.40 -11.27
CA ILE A 671 -10.62 17.72 -10.97
C ILE A 671 -9.99 17.63 -9.59
N PHE A 672 -8.74 18.06 -9.48
CA PHE A 672 -8.04 18.13 -8.21
C PHE A 672 -7.52 19.54 -8.01
N THR A 673 -7.77 20.10 -6.84
CA THR A 673 -7.22 21.38 -6.42
C THR A 673 -6.56 21.23 -5.07
N GLN A 674 -5.41 21.85 -4.87
CA GLN A 674 -4.76 21.95 -3.57
C GLN A 674 -4.35 23.39 -3.32
N ALA A 675 -4.58 23.88 -2.11
CA ALA A 675 -4.13 25.16 -1.64
C ALA A 675 -3.29 24.94 -0.37
N ASN A 676 -2.08 25.45 -0.38
CA ASN A 676 -1.15 25.36 0.73
C ASN A 676 -0.84 26.78 1.20
N ARG A 677 -0.79 26.95 2.50
CA ARG A 677 -0.35 28.18 3.14
C ARG A 677 0.45 27.84 4.37
N GLU A 678 1.71 28.21 4.35
CA GLU A 678 2.63 27.98 5.45
C GLU A 678 3.27 29.29 5.87
N ARG A 679 3.58 29.35 7.16
CA ARG A 679 4.34 30.42 7.77
C ARG A 679 5.27 29.76 8.78
N GLU A 680 6.55 29.92 8.56
CA GLU A 680 7.59 29.46 9.48
C GLU A 680 8.26 30.68 10.13
N LEU A 681 8.72 30.52 11.38
CA LEU A 681 9.74 31.37 12.01
C LEU A 681 9.46 32.88 12.10
N SER A 682 8.20 33.31 12.01
CA SER A 682 7.83 34.73 11.83
C SER A 682 8.30 35.37 10.51
N GLU A 683 8.70 34.56 9.54
CA GLU A 683 9.10 34.95 8.19
C GLU A 683 7.89 35.16 7.25
N ALA A 684 8.18 35.27 5.94
CA ALA A 684 7.20 35.42 4.88
C ALA A 684 6.20 34.26 4.85
N ILE A 685 4.97 34.57 4.43
CA ILE A 685 3.93 33.57 4.22
C ILE A 685 4.15 32.97 2.85
N HIS A 686 4.40 31.66 2.80
CA HIS A 686 4.48 30.91 1.56
C HIS A 686 3.10 30.37 1.19
N GLN A 687 2.75 30.45 -0.09
CA GLN A 687 1.47 30.01 -0.62
C GLN A 687 1.68 29.32 -1.95
N SER A 688 1.07 28.15 -2.09
CA SER A 688 1.05 27.44 -3.37
C SER A 688 -0.34 26.91 -3.68
N TYR A 689 -0.65 26.87 -4.97
CA TYR A 689 -1.90 26.34 -5.48
C TYR A 689 -1.60 25.38 -6.61
N LEU A 690 -2.24 24.22 -6.58
CA LEU A 690 -2.19 23.23 -7.64
C LEU A 690 -3.59 23.03 -8.18
N LEU A 691 -3.76 23.14 -9.49
CA LEU A 691 -4.97 22.78 -10.22
C LEU A 691 -4.62 21.67 -11.20
N SER A 692 -5.39 20.59 -11.17
CA SER A 692 -5.19 19.43 -12.01
C SER A 692 -6.53 18.97 -12.60
N PHE A 693 -6.56 18.75 -13.90
CA PHE A 693 -7.63 18.06 -14.60
C PHE A 693 -7.08 16.78 -15.19
N LEU A 694 -7.81 15.68 -15.00
CA LEU A 694 -7.45 14.39 -15.54
C LEU A 694 -8.69 13.72 -16.14
N PHE A 695 -8.69 13.57 -17.46
CA PHE A 695 -9.58 12.65 -18.13
C PHE A 695 -8.85 11.32 -18.36
N GLY A 696 -9.49 10.21 -18.04
CA GLY A 696 -8.99 8.87 -18.29
C GLY A 696 -10.05 7.99 -18.91
N TRP A 697 -9.66 7.18 -19.90
CA TRP A 697 -10.53 6.21 -20.55
C TRP A 697 -9.78 4.90 -20.85
N GLU A 698 -10.22 3.80 -20.25
CA GLU A 698 -9.80 2.44 -20.59
C GLU A 698 -10.76 1.88 -21.66
N TYR A 699 -10.41 2.01 -22.94
CA TYR A 699 -11.28 1.63 -24.05
C TYR A 699 -11.20 0.13 -24.40
N SER A 700 -10.20 -0.56 -23.85
CA SER A 700 -9.98 -2.01 -23.93
C SER A 700 -9.07 -2.39 -22.76
N PRO A 701 -9.11 -3.63 -22.21
CA PRO A 701 -8.25 -4.02 -21.09
C PRO A 701 -6.79 -3.59 -21.26
N LYS A 702 -6.26 -2.87 -20.27
CA LYS A 702 -4.90 -2.27 -20.24
C LYS A 702 -4.59 -1.23 -21.33
N SER A 703 -5.54 -0.87 -22.18
CA SER A 703 -5.39 0.15 -23.25
C SER A 703 -6.07 1.45 -22.84
N HIS A 704 -5.29 2.52 -22.72
CA HIS A 704 -5.73 3.75 -22.06
C HIS A 704 -5.52 4.98 -22.94
N LEU A 705 -6.46 5.93 -22.83
CA LEU A 705 -6.27 7.33 -23.18
C LEU A 705 -6.27 8.15 -21.90
N PHE A 706 -5.25 8.97 -21.71
CA PHE A 706 -5.23 9.98 -20.67
C PHE A 706 -5.03 11.37 -21.27
N VAL A 707 -5.73 12.35 -20.70
CA VAL A 707 -5.51 13.76 -20.96
C VAL A 707 -5.39 14.45 -19.61
N ALA A 708 -4.22 15.01 -19.33
CA ALA A 708 -3.95 15.78 -18.13
C ALA A 708 -3.61 17.23 -18.44
N TYR A 709 -4.08 18.10 -17.56
CA TYR A 709 -3.66 19.47 -17.43
C TYR A 709 -3.30 19.71 -15.98
N ASN A 710 -2.09 20.18 -15.69
CA ASN A 710 -1.66 20.55 -14.36
C ASN A 710 -1.14 21.98 -14.38
N GLU A 711 -1.47 22.75 -13.36
CA GLU A 711 -1.05 24.14 -13.21
C GLU A 711 -0.69 24.38 -11.74
N ALA A 712 0.57 24.73 -11.51
CA ALA A 712 1.13 25.03 -10.21
C ALA A 712 1.45 26.52 -10.12
N TRP A 713 1.01 27.13 -9.04
CA TRP A 713 1.29 28.50 -8.68
C TRP A 713 2.01 28.51 -7.34
N ALA A 714 3.03 29.35 -7.22
CA ALA A 714 3.76 29.54 -5.98
C ALA A 714 4.00 31.03 -5.78
N ASP A 715 4.08 31.45 -4.52
CA ASP A 715 4.43 32.80 -4.19
C ASP A 715 5.93 33.05 -4.44
N ALA A 716 6.23 34.01 -5.31
CA ALA A 716 7.58 34.38 -5.66
C ALA A 716 7.85 35.84 -5.29
N LEU A 717 9.12 36.18 -5.05
CA LEU A 717 9.51 37.58 -4.89
C LEU A 717 9.21 38.34 -6.19
N THR A 718 8.57 39.50 -6.07
CA THR A 718 8.36 40.40 -7.20
C THR A 718 9.71 40.81 -7.80
N SER A 719 9.74 41.11 -9.11
CA SER A 719 10.95 41.54 -9.82
C SER A 719 11.59 42.82 -9.26
N THR A 720 10.85 43.57 -8.44
CA THR A 720 11.31 44.77 -7.72
C THR A 720 11.80 44.48 -6.29
N GLY A 721 11.62 43.25 -5.79
CA GLY A 721 11.98 42.83 -4.43
C GLY A 721 11.10 43.42 -3.31
N ALA A 722 10.07 44.21 -3.64
CA ALA A 722 9.27 44.97 -2.68
C ALA A 722 8.06 44.21 -2.10
N GLY A 723 7.86 42.96 -2.50
CA GLY A 723 6.74 42.12 -2.06
C GLY A 723 6.76 40.72 -2.68
N ARG A 724 5.84 39.85 -2.26
CA ARG A 724 5.63 38.51 -2.83
C ARG A 724 4.29 38.47 -3.55
N GLU A 725 4.27 37.87 -4.73
CA GLU A 725 3.05 37.71 -5.54
C GLU A 725 2.96 36.27 -6.04
N LEU A 726 1.74 35.76 -6.20
CA LEU A 726 1.49 34.45 -6.79
C LEU A 726 1.87 34.46 -8.27
N GLN A 727 2.83 33.63 -8.64
CA GLN A 727 3.29 33.47 -10.02
C GLN A 727 3.05 32.05 -10.49
N LEU A 728 2.84 31.90 -11.80
CA LEU A 728 2.72 30.59 -12.44
C LEU A 728 4.10 29.92 -12.43
N GLU A 729 4.24 28.88 -11.63
CA GLU A 729 5.48 28.12 -11.51
C GLU A 729 5.62 27.15 -12.70
N ASN A 730 4.55 26.42 -13.00
CA ASN A 730 4.54 25.48 -14.13
C ASN A 730 3.11 25.20 -14.61
N ARG A 731 2.93 25.10 -15.92
CA ARG A 731 1.77 24.55 -16.58
C ARG A 731 2.20 23.38 -17.45
N VAL A 732 1.56 22.24 -17.26
CA VAL A 732 1.85 21.00 -17.97
C VAL A 732 0.57 20.49 -18.64
N VAL A 733 0.64 20.18 -19.94
CA VAL A 733 -0.42 19.47 -20.66
C VAL A 733 0.16 18.20 -21.22
N VAL A 734 -0.52 17.07 -20.99
CA VAL A 734 -0.08 15.75 -21.42
C VAL A 734 -1.26 14.99 -21.99
N VAL A 735 -1.04 14.39 -23.16
CA VAL A 735 -1.91 13.38 -23.75
C VAL A 735 -1.10 12.10 -23.88
N LYS A 736 -1.65 11.00 -23.38
CA LYS A 736 -1.03 9.68 -23.44
C LYS A 736 -2.00 8.67 -24.03
N VAL A 737 -1.52 7.88 -24.98
CA VAL A 737 -2.26 6.74 -25.55
C VAL A 737 -1.42 5.48 -25.38
N THR A 738 -2.03 4.42 -24.85
CA THR A 738 -1.46 3.07 -24.79
C THR A 738 -2.41 2.10 -25.46
N TYR A 739 -1.88 1.07 -26.11
CA TYR A 739 -2.67 0.00 -26.70
C TYR A 739 -2.02 -1.35 -26.39
N LEU A 740 -2.80 -2.30 -25.87
CA LEU A 740 -2.32 -3.66 -25.61
C LEU A 740 -2.55 -4.55 -26.84
N TYR A 741 -1.47 -5.14 -27.34
CA TYR A 741 -1.52 -6.30 -28.23
C TYR A 741 -1.32 -7.57 -27.40
N ASN A 742 -2.32 -8.44 -27.39
CA ASN A 742 -2.25 -9.77 -26.77
C ASN A 742 -2.18 -10.80 -27.91
N LEU A 743 -1.03 -11.49 -28.03
CA LEU A 743 -0.66 -12.31 -29.20
C LEU A 743 -0.56 -13.80 -28.85
#